data_AF-A0A7W3QJA3-F1
#
_entry.id   AF-A0A7W3QJA3-F1
#
_cell.length_a   1.000
_cell.length_b   1.000
_cell.length_c   1.000
_cell.angle_alpha   90.00
_cell.angle_beta   90.00
_cell.angle_gamma   90.00
#
_symmetry.space_group_name_H-M   'P 1'
#
loop_
_entity.id
_entity.type
_entity.pdbx_description
1 polymer ?
#
loop_
_entity_poly.entity_id
_entity_poly.type
_entity_poly.pdbx_seq_one_letter_code
_entity_poly.pdbx_strand_id
1 'polypeptide(L)'
;MTVTDTSTGTGAMRLTAATVAQYLTTRSKHLTEPPKRRVVLLRSVPDWDGPAELPWGSGQRARVVAAPSPLAIHELVLDHLAPNADDPPLLVVLTDREEGELDPAILARVHGKRIKTVDSWGVVAEAFGAEQVDQRLRAAGWAAEALLDATPPGGWPRIAGKVLSRDTALSSLALRRLRLGRYDTDRSTSATAEPGDDRLDTHALLRWTLVSGAPERLRSLRGPEREGLIDFLGEEERAGAAGRVLCALVEAEHGADAVPFGLLCAALWLDSPDDMAVYQARGRVERWLGDPPPVTGEALDLFVGKFGRDCQEFVTALLAVGRTDPDGEHGREARRVTDKVLGRAGELARQFGVEQQTRHSAVLPAGLAERFTAMGETLATGDLATIRERLRALRKHELGDDHDARVRIKRVEMAARLVRWLATEPATDLPTVAAAIDRHVTETGWVDQALDHIEAGGDSDPALRGAYDAIAGRVRERRRLIDRSFARVLAGWTAAGTEPGSMLTVETFLPRVVKPVVAGKTGRRVLLLVLDGLSAAIAAELAEELRRDWAEYDPVPGSPSTQPRRRAMAAALPTLTAVSRTSLLAAALMKGSQADEKRLFPAHRFWNGAPAAVFHKDDLRGETPGSPFGQALTDALEDGDTHIAVVLNTVDDRLAKEQKLGDATWRLDDVGKLRELLREAANRSMAVLLTSDHGHVVDRRGVKAAGENVASARHRLPGGPVADAEVELSGPRVVVDAPGGRIVALWDRDARYTAQKAGYHGGAALAEFAIPVLAFLPFNAEHPPKGWRELGDQRPAWWRLEEEPQPLARTTDTPVPATVRKPSRPVKESPSSEALFDLEPQPQQSPQVSQDARPQTAEAALVAVLLSSETFQSQVGLLARKPPMDKVEAALLALLESGTLPVTALAQRVSYPTLRANSFAAILGQLLNYEGVPVLETLPDGRTLRLNVTLLREQFGLL
;
A
#
# COMPACT_ATOMS: atom_id res chain seq x y z
N MET A 1 46.11 -65.21 10.03
CA MET A 1 44.94 -65.89 10.63
C MET A 1 43.69 -65.11 10.27
N THR A 2 42.55 -65.77 10.11
CA THR A 2 41.27 -65.13 9.78
C THR A 2 40.77 -64.27 10.94
N VAL A 3 40.32 -63.06 10.62
CA VAL A 3 39.61 -62.21 11.58
C VAL A 3 38.24 -62.85 11.85
N THR A 4 37.92 -63.10 13.12
CA THR A 4 36.57 -63.49 13.54
C THR A 4 35.68 -62.27 13.57
N ASP A 5 34.65 -62.26 12.73
CA ASP A 5 33.69 -61.17 12.62
C ASP A 5 32.85 -61.06 13.91
N THR A 6 33.09 -60.04 14.72
CA THR A 6 32.35 -59.81 15.97
C THR A 6 30.99 -59.21 15.64
N SER A 7 29.98 -60.06 15.49
CA SER A 7 28.58 -59.66 15.28
C SER A 7 28.15 -58.64 16.33
N THR A 8 27.79 -57.43 15.90
CA THR A 8 27.29 -56.39 16.79
C THR A 8 25.99 -56.84 17.45
N GLY A 9 25.99 -56.87 18.79
CA GLY A 9 24.85 -57.34 19.56
C GLY A 9 23.64 -56.44 19.40
N THR A 10 22.65 -56.86 18.62
CA THR A 10 21.37 -56.18 18.51
C THR A 10 20.58 -56.38 19.81
N GLY A 11 20.41 -55.28 20.56
CA GLY A 11 19.51 -55.27 21.72
C GLY A 11 18.09 -55.68 21.32
N ALA A 12 17.38 -56.35 22.22
CA ALA A 12 16.02 -56.82 21.94
C ALA A 12 15.08 -55.61 21.74
N MET A 13 14.45 -55.52 20.56
CA MET A 13 13.53 -54.43 20.21
C MET A 13 12.14 -54.69 20.79
N ARG A 14 11.47 -53.67 21.34
CA ARG A 14 10.11 -53.78 21.88
C ARG A 14 9.11 -54.03 20.74
N LEU A 15 8.22 -55.01 20.90
CA LEU A 15 7.26 -55.41 19.85
C LEU A 15 5.88 -54.81 20.09
N THR A 16 5.36 -54.03 19.14
CA THR A 16 4.03 -53.41 19.23
C THR A 16 2.90 -54.42 18.96
N ALA A 17 1.68 -54.07 19.37
CA ALA A 17 0.47 -54.87 19.12
C ALA A 17 0.28 -55.25 17.65
N ALA A 18 0.51 -54.32 16.71
CA ALA A 18 0.47 -54.59 15.28
C ALA A 18 1.55 -55.59 14.84
N THR A 19 2.78 -55.43 15.35
CA THR A 19 3.92 -56.31 15.03
C THR A 19 3.66 -57.75 15.45
N VAL A 20 3.12 -57.96 16.66
CA VAL A 20 2.76 -59.31 17.15
C VAL A 20 1.59 -59.87 16.34
N ALA A 21 0.52 -59.10 16.11
CA ALA A 21 -0.65 -59.56 15.35
C ALA A 21 -0.30 -59.96 13.90
N GLN A 22 0.58 -59.21 13.23
CA GLN A 22 1.06 -59.51 11.87
C GLN A 22 1.94 -60.77 11.87
N TYR A 23 2.89 -60.90 12.81
CA TYR A 23 3.70 -62.11 12.95
C TYR A 23 2.84 -63.39 13.14
N LEU A 24 1.80 -63.31 13.97
CA LEU A 24 0.84 -64.40 14.16
C LEU A 24 0.04 -64.68 12.88
N THR A 25 -0.50 -63.64 12.24
CA THR A 25 -1.33 -63.76 11.03
C THR A 25 -0.58 -64.40 9.87
N THR A 26 0.66 -63.97 9.60
CA THR A 26 1.54 -64.55 8.56
C THR A 26 1.90 -66.03 8.85
N ARG A 27 1.78 -66.47 10.10
CA ARG A 27 2.03 -67.87 10.53
C ARG A 27 0.77 -68.64 10.90
N SER A 28 -0.42 -68.07 10.66
CA SER A 28 -1.74 -68.64 10.98
C SER A 28 -1.84 -70.14 10.69
N LYS A 29 -1.54 -70.57 9.46
CA LYS A 29 -1.56 -71.98 9.03
C LYS A 29 -0.80 -72.96 9.96
N HIS A 30 0.23 -72.49 10.66
CA HIS A 30 1.06 -73.29 11.59
C HIS A 30 0.76 -73.04 13.07
N LEU A 31 -0.18 -72.14 13.38
CA LEU A 31 -0.58 -71.77 14.74
C LEU A 31 -2.03 -72.19 15.05
N THR A 32 -2.86 -72.44 14.03
CA THR A 32 -4.29 -72.71 14.16
C THR A 32 -4.68 -74.18 14.01
N GLU A 33 -3.73 -75.11 13.92
CA GLU A 33 -4.02 -76.54 13.77
C GLU A 33 -4.51 -77.12 15.11
N PRO A 34 -5.75 -77.64 15.21
CA PRO A 34 -6.29 -78.22 16.44
C PRO A 34 -5.73 -79.63 16.70
N PRO A 35 -5.79 -80.16 17.95
CA PRO A 35 -6.29 -79.54 19.17
C PRO A 35 -5.18 -79.51 20.25
N LYS A 36 -4.21 -78.60 20.13
CA LYS A 36 -3.17 -78.39 21.17
C LYS A 36 -2.93 -76.92 21.42
N ARG A 37 -2.80 -76.56 22.71
CA ARG A 37 -2.29 -75.25 23.12
C ARG A 37 -0.88 -75.05 22.63
N ARG A 38 -0.53 -73.81 22.29
CA ARG A 38 0.80 -73.43 21.81
C ARG A 38 1.32 -72.23 22.60
N VAL A 39 2.63 -72.20 22.82
CA VAL A 39 3.35 -71.03 23.33
C VAL A 39 4.34 -70.58 22.28
N VAL A 40 4.44 -69.28 22.01
CA VAL A 40 5.41 -68.67 21.10
C VAL A 40 6.31 -67.75 21.93
N LEU A 41 7.63 -68.00 21.94
CA LEU A 41 8.60 -67.08 22.53
C LEU A 41 9.06 -66.10 21.44
N LEU A 42 8.86 -64.80 21.65
CA LEU A 42 9.36 -63.73 20.78
C LEU A 42 10.49 -62.97 21.48
N ARG A 43 11.60 -62.74 20.77
CA ARG A 43 12.68 -61.90 21.29
C ARG A 43 12.26 -60.43 21.24
N SER A 44 12.13 -59.80 22.39
CA SER A 44 11.60 -58.44 22.59
C SER A 44 12.13 -57.84 23.89
N VAL A 45 12.01 -56.52 24.11
CA VAL A 45 12.00 -56.01 25.50
C VAL A 45 10.89 -56.75 26.27
N PRO A 46 11.13 -57.23 27.52
CA PRO A 46 10.12 -57.89 28.35
C PRO A 46 9.19 -56.85 28.98
N ASP A 47 8.43 -56.16 28.14
CA ASP A 47 7.43 -55.16 28.48
C ASP A 47 6.28 -55.22 27.45
N TRP A 48 5.06 -54.89 27.87
CA TRP A 48 3.85 -54.97 27.04
C TRP A 48 2.78 -53.99 27.50
N ASP A 49 2.46 -53.03 26.63
CA ASP A 49 1.39 -52.03 26.79
C ASP A 49 0.13 -52.33 25.96
N GLY A 50 0.17 -53.40 25.15
CA GLY A 50 -0.98 -53.86 24.38
C GLY A 50 -2.05 -54.56 25.23
N PRO A 51 -3.20 -54.93 24.62
CA PRO A 51 -4.21 -55.73 25.31
C PRO A 51 -3.64 -57.08 25.74
N ALA A 52 -3.99 -57.54 26.94
CA ALA A 52 -3.57 -58.85 27.46
C ALA A 52 -4.04 -60.02 26.56
N GLU A 53 -5.16 -59.83 25.87
CA GLU A 53 -5.68 -60.74 24.84
C GLU A 53 -5.73 -60.05 23.47
N LEU A 54 -4.67 -60.21 22.69
CA LEU A 54 -4.51 -59.61 21.37
C LEU A 54 -5.36 -60.34 20.31
N PRO A 55 -6.30 -59.67 19.61
CA PRO A 55 -6.99 -60.25 18.47
C PRO A 55 -6.06 -60.30 17.24
N TRP A 56 -6.18 -61.36 16.44
CA TRP A 56 -5.39 -61.56 15.22
C TRP A 56 -6.15 -62.43 14.21
N GLY A 57 -5.84 -62.29 12.92
CA GLY A 57 -6.54 -62.98 11.84
C GLY A 57 -8.07 -62.79 11.86
N SER A 58 -8.80 -63.75 11.30
CA SER A 58 -10.27 -63.77 11.32
C SER A 58 -10.80 -64.38 12.62
N GLY A 59 -10.89 -63.57 13.67
CA GLY A 59 -11.57 -63.94 14.93
C GLY A 59 -10.75 -64.81 15.90
N GLN A 60 -9.42 -64.80 15.80
CA GLN A 60 -8.54 -65.53 16.73
C GLN A 60 -7.97 -64.57 17.77
N ARG A 61 -7.60 -65.09 18.94
CA ARG A 61 -7.03 -64.32 20.06
C ARG A 61 -5.80 -65.03 20.60
N ALA A 62 -4.83 -64.26 21.10
CA ALA A 62 -3.64 -64.76 21.76
C ALA A 62 -3.46 -64.01 23.08
N ARG A 63 -3.15 -64.72 24.17
CA ARG A 63 -2.69 -64.08 25.40
C ARG A 63 -1.26 -63.59 25.17
N VAL A 64 -0.95 -62.35 25.52
CA VAL A 64 0.42 -61.78 25.39
C VAL A 64 0.92 -61.36 26.76
N VAL A 65 2.12 -61.81 27.13
CA VAL A 65 2.72 -61.59 28.45
C VAL A 65 4.23 -61.31 28.33
N ALA A 66 4.73 -60.36 29.11
CA ALA A 66 6.15 -60.09 29.26
C ALA A 66 6.81 -61.04 30.27
N ALA A 67 8.02 -61.51 29.97
CA ALA A 67 8.81 -62.38 30.86
C ALA A 67 10.27 -61.90 30.98
N PRO A 68 10.63 -61.22 32.08
CA PRO A 68 11.96 -60.61 32.25
C PRO A 68 13.06 -61.58 32.74
N SER A 69 12.76 -62.88 32.88
CA SER A 69 13.72 -63.88 33.34
C SER A 69 13.43 -65.28 32.79
N PRO A 70 14.42 -66.20 32.77
CA PRO A 70 14.19 -67.60 32.36
C PRO A 70 13.15 -68.31 33.24
N LEU A 71 13.08 -67.96 34.53
CA LEU A 71 12.10 -68.50 35.47
C LEU A 71 10.68 -68.05 35.12
N ALA A 72 10.47 -66.77 34.80
CA ALA A 72 9.16 -66.26 34.39
C ALA A 72 8.68 -66.92 33.08
N ILE A 73 9.58 -67.20 32.13
CA ILE A 73 9.25 -67.98 30.93
C ILE A 73 8.85 -69.41 31.31
N HIS A 74 9.59 -70.04 32.23
CA HIS A 74 9.34 -71.42 32.66
C HIS A 74 7.98 -71.56 33.37
N GLU A 75 7.61 -70.61 34.22
CA GLU A 75 6.30 -70.50 34.89
C GLU A 75 5.18 -70.33 33.86
N LEU A 76 5.22 -69.28 33.03
CA LEU A 76 4.21 -68.98 32.02
C LEU A 76 4.02 -70.10 30.98
N VAL A 77 5.10 -70.81 30.59
CA VAL A 77 5.03 -71.95 29.67
C VAL A 77 4.35 -73.15 30.31
N LEU A 78 4.58 -73.42 31.60
CA LEU A 78 3.96 -74.57 32.27
C LEU A 78 2.48 -74.33 32.60
N ASP A 79 2.15 -73.15 33.14
CA ASP A 79 0.78 -72.81 33.53
C ASP A 79 -0.17 -72.80 32.33
N HIS A 80 0.26 -72.23 31.19
CA HIS A 80 -0.52 -72.24 29.95
C HIS A 80 -0.80 -73.65 29.42
N LEU A 81 0.15 -74.56 29.62
CA LEU A 81 0.06 -75.96 29.20
C LEU A 81 -0.60 -76.87 30.24
N ALA A 82 -0.98 -76.35 31.41
CA ALA A 82 -1.73 -77.09 32.42
C ALA A 82 -3.16 -77.41 31.94
N PRO A 83 -3.80 -78.50 32.41
CA PRO A 83 -5.04 -79.01 31.79
C PRO A 83 -6.28 -78.09 31.85
N ASN A 84 -6.31 -77.09 32.75
CA ASN A 84 -7.54 -76.43 33.18
C ASN A 84 -7.53 -74.87 33.20
N ALA A 85 -6.59 -74.17 32.54
CA ALA A 85 -6.64 -72.69 32.51
C ALA A 85 -7.74 -72.17 31.53
N ASP A 86 -8.39 -71.04 31.81
CA ASP A 86 -9.46 -70.49 30.94
C ASP A 86 -8.95 -69.60 29.78
N ASP A 87 -7.64 -69.51 29.58
CA ASP A 87 -6.99 -68.65 28.60
C ASP A 87 -7.21 -69.04 27.11
N PRO A 88 -7.08 -68.09 26.17
CA PRO A 88 -6.98 -68.37 24.73
C PRO A 88 -5.92 -69.45 24.43
N PRO A 89 -6.10 -70.33 23.43
CA PRO A 89 -5.23 -71.50 23.22
C PRO A 89 -3.78 -71.19 22.81
N LEU A 90 -3.46 -69.91 22.56
CA LEU A 90 -2.16 -69.43 22.13
C LEU A 90 -1.63 -68.37 23.11
N LEU A 91 -0.48 -68.64 23.72
CA LEU A 91 0.30 -67.68 24.50
C LEU A 91 1.46 -67.16 23.66
N VAL A 92 1.70 -65.86 23.73
CA VAL A 92 2.91 -65.20 23.24
C VAL A 92 3.67 -64.64 24.45
N VAL A 93 4.92 -65.06 24.60
CA VAL A 93 5.81 -64.56 25.66
C VAL A 93 6.85 -63.64 25.04
N LEU A 94 6.92 -62.40 25.52
CA LEU A 94 7.90 -61.40 25.10
C LEU A 94 9.08 -61.41 26.06
N THR A 95 10.30 -61.63 25.56
CA THR A 95 11.49 -61.74 26.41
C THR A 95 12.78 -61.31 25.72
N ASP A 96 13.72 -60.73 26.45
CA ASP A 96 15.03 -60.28 25.96
C ASP A 96 16.07 -61.41 25.91
N ARG A 97 15.80 -62.49 26.66
CA ARG A 97 16.66 -63.66 26.84
C ARG A 97 17.11 -64.30 25.52
N GLU A 98 18.33 -64.82 25.52
CA GLU A 98 18.87 -65.61 24.43
C GLU A 98 18.44 -67.08 24.51
N GLU A 99 18.47 -67.79 23.39
CA GLU A 99 18.05 -69.20 23.32
C GLU A 99 18.89 -70.12 24.22
N GLY A 100 20.16 -69.77 24.45
CA GLY A 100 21.07 -70.49 25.36
C GLY A 100 20.82 -70.23 26.86
N GLU A 101 19.97 -69.28 27.23
CA GLU A 101 19.58 -69.02 28.63
C GLU A 101 18.38 -69.88 29.08
N LEU A 102 17.76 -70.65 28.16
CA LEU A 102 16.55 -71.41 28.43
C LEU A 102 16.80 -72.93 28.47
N ASP A 103 16.12 -73.61 29.39
CA ASP A 103 16.15 -75.07 29.48
C ASP A 103 15.66 -75.71 28.15
N PRO A 104 16.43 -76.62 27.53
CA PRO A 104 15.98 -77.42 26.38
C PRO A 104 14.62 -78.11 26.57
N ALA A 105 14.22 -78.43 27.80
CA ALA A 105 12.90 -78.95 28.14
C ALA A 105 11.78 -77.92 27.95
N ILE A 106 12.02 -76.64 28.23
CA ILE A 106 11.09 -75.55 27.91
C ILE A 106 11.11 -75.27 26.40
N LEU A 107 12.29 -75.21 25.77
CA LEU A 107 12.40 -75.04 24.32
C LEU A 107 11.66 -76.15 23.56
N ALA A 108 11.71 -77.40 24.02
CA ALA A 108 10.96 -78.51 23.42
C ALA A 108 9.43 -78.36 23.47
N ARG A 109 8.90 -77.52 24.37
CA ARG A 109 7.45 -77.27 24.57
C ARG A 109 6.92 -76.06 23.79
N VAL A 110 7.78 -75.16 23.29
CA VAL A 110 7.36 -73.94 22.57
C VAL A 110 7.35 -74.13 21.04
N HIS A 111 6.54 -73.33 20.35
CA HIS A 111 6.26 -73.46 18.92
C HIS A 111 7.52 -73.29 18.06
N GLY A 112 7.87 -74.36 17.33
CA GLY A 112 9.06 -74.39 16.49
C GLY A 112 10.38 -74.38 17.28
N LYS A 113 10.35 -74.82 18.55
CA LYS A 113 11.47 -75.22 19.41
C LYS A 113 12.61 -74.21 19.64
N ARG A 114 12.36 -72.91 19.46
CA ARG A 114 13.33 -71.84 19.73
C ARG A 114 12.65 -70.50 19.96
N ILE A 115 13.38 -69.55 20.54
CA ILE A 115 12.98 -68.13 20.54
C ILE A 115 12.94 -67.64 19.08
N LYS A 116 11.96 -66.79 18.75
CA LYS A 116 11.77 -66.24 17.41
C LYS A 116 12.03 -64.73 17.44
N THR A 117 12.99 -64.27 16.65
CA THR A 117 13.07 -62.85 16.27
C THR A 117 11.96 -62.51 15.27
N VAL A 118 11.46 -61.27 15.33
CA VAL A 118 10.55 -60.71 14.34
C VAL A 118 11.34 -59.74 13.46
N ASP A 119 11.20 -59.84 12.13
CA ASP A 119 11.76 -58.85 11.21
C ASP A 119 10.83 -57.63 11.14
N SER A 120 11.07 -56.67 12.04
CA SER A 120 10.33 -55.41 12.08
C SER A 120 10.51 -54.57 10.82
N TRP A 121 11.64 -54.67 10.12
CA TRP A 121 11.85 -53.97 8.86
C TRP A 121 11.07 -54.58 7.70
N GLY A 122 10.87 -55.90 7.69
CA GLY A 122 9.93 -56.57 6.79
C GLY A 122 8.48 -56.13 7.03
N VAL A 123 8.06 -56.02 8.30
CA VAL A 123 6.73 -55.52 8.71
C VAL A 123 6.54 -54.05 8.27
N VAL A 124 7.53 -53.18 8.49
CA VAL A 124 7.52 -51.78 8.00
C VAL A 124 7.46 -51.72 6.47
N ALA A 125 8.24 -52.53 5.76
CA ALA A 125 8.22 -52.56 4.29
C ALA A 125 6.83 -52.93 3.77
N GLU A 126 6.22 -54.00 4.28
CA GLU A 126 4.86 -54.43 3.92
C GLU A 126 3.83 -53.33 4.20
N ALA A 127 3.93 -52.64 5.34
CA ALA A 127 3.01 -51.56 5.72
C ALA A 127 3.06 -50.33 4.80
N PHE A 128 4.22 -50.03 4.19
CA PHE A 128 4.38 -48.98 3.16
C PHE A 128 4.24 -49.50 1.72
N GLY A 129 4.04 -50.80 1.51
CA GLY A 129 3.99 -51.44 0.19
C GLY A 129 5.35 -51.56 -0.52
N ALA A 130 6.46 -51.49 0.23
CA ALA A 130 7.83 -51.61 -0.28
C ALA A 130 8.31 -53.07 -0.34
N GLU A 131 9.27 -53.35 -1.22
CA GLU A 131 9.98 -54.64 -1.28
C GLU A 131 11.28 -54.63 -0.46
N GLN A 132 11.87 -53.45 -0.23
CA GLN A 132 13.15 -53.26 0.46
C GLN A 132 13.14 -52.00 1.32
N VAL A 133 14.09 -51.92 2.27
CA VAL A 133 14.28 -50.78 3.17
C VAL A 133 15.73 -50.31 3.08
N ASP A 134 15.92 -49.00 2.96
CA ASP A 134 17.20 -48.29 2.96
C ASP A 134 18.08 -48.66 4.16
N GLN A 135 19.38 -48.88 3.92
CA GLN A 135 20.36 -49.19 4.95
C GLN A 135 20.55 -48.04 5.96
N ARG A 136 20.43 -46.78 5.52
CA ARG A 136 20.48 -45.60 6.41
C ARG A 136 19.28 -45.55 7.36
N LEU A 137 18.12 -46.00 6.89
CA LEU A 137 16.92 -46.16 7.72
C LEU A 137 17.06 -47.35 8.67
N ARG A 138 17.59 -48.50 8.20
CA ARG A 138 17.85 -49.69 9.04
C ARG A 138 18.81 -49.44 10.20
N ALA A 139 19.75 -48.51 10.06
CA ALA A 139 20.63 -48.07 11.14
C ALA A 139 19.90 -47.29 12.25
N ALA A 140 18.77 -46.65 11.96
CA ALA A 140 17.94 -45.96 12.95
C ALA A 140 17.04 -46.96 13.70
N GLY A 141 17.61 -47.69 14.66
CA GLY A 141 16.90 -48.77 15.38
C GLY A 141 15.60 -48.36 16.09
N TRP A 142 15.47 -47.09 16.47
CA TRP A 142 14.24 -46.51 17.05
C TRP A 142 13.10 -46.36 16.02
N ALA A 143 13.44 -46.16 14.74
CA ALA A 143 12.48 -45.77 13.72
C ALA A 143 11.55 -46.93 13.32
N ALA A 144 12.02 -48.18 13.37
CA ALA A 144 11.18 -49.35 13.10
C ALA A 144 10.00 -49.45 14.08
N GLU A 145 10.25 -49.30 15.39
CA GLU A 145 9.19 -49.34 16.40
C GLU A 145 8.26 -48.12 16.26
N ALA A 146 8.83 -46.92 16.09
CA ALA A 146 8.07 -45.67 15.94
C ALA A 146 7.13 -45.68 14.73
N LEU A 147 7.57 -46.20 13.57
CA LEU A 147 6.76 -46.34 12.36
C LEU A 147 5.61 -47.35 12.53
N LEU A 148 5.81 -48.40 13.34
CA LEU A 148 4.78 -49.42 13.58
C LEU A 148 3.77 -48.97 14.64
N ASP A 149 4.21 -48.25 15.67
CA ASP A 149 3.34 -47.63 16.67
C ASP A 149 2.50 -46.46 16.09
N ALA A 150 3.11 -45.59 15.29
CA ALA A 150 2.42 -44.42 14.72
C ALA A 150 1.41 -44.76 13.60
N THR A 151 1.31 -46.03 13.16
CA THR A 151 0.53 -46.49 12.00
C THR A 151 -0.89 -45.89 11.98
N PRO A 152 -1.28 -45.15 10.93
CA PRO A 152 -2.59 -44.50 10.86
C PRO A 152 -3.72 -45.52 10.58
N PRO A 153 -4.97 -45.22 10.97
CA PRO A 153 -6.14 -45.99 10.55
C PRO A 153 -6.22 -46.06 9.02
N GLY A 154 -6.17 -47.27 8.45
CA GLY A 154 -6.08 -47.50 7.00
C GLY A 154 -4.68 -47.88 6.48
N GLY A 155 -3.64 -47.78 7.31
CA GLY A 155 -2.26 -48.10 6.93
C GLY A 155 -1.50 -46.93 6.29
N TRP A 156 -0.19 -47.08 6.13
CA TRP A 156 0.66 -46.00 5.59
C TRP A 156 0.39 -45.77 4.09
N PRO A 157 0.54 -44.52 3.60
CA PRO A 157 0.47 -44.23 2.16
C PRO A 157 1.49 -45.06 1.39
N ARG A 158 1.04 -45.79 0.38
CA ARG A 158 1.92 -46.68 -0.40
C ARG A 158 2.92 -45.88 -1.22
N ILE A 159 4.18 -46.29 -1.18
CA ILE A 159 5.22 -45.68 -2.00
C ILE A 159 5.12 -46.14 -3.46
N ALA A 160 5.54 -45.29 -4.40
CA ALA A 160 5.56 -45.62 -5.83
C ALA A 160 6.81 -46.44 -6.27
N GLY A 161 7.84 -46.50 -5.41
CA GLY A 161 9.08 -47.23 -5.66
C GLY A 161 9.16 -48.55 -4.88
N LYS A 162 10.14 -49.40 -5.22
CA LYS A 162 10.38 -50.69 -4.53
C LYS A 162 11.12 -50.55 -3.19
N VAL A 163 11.75 -49.41 -2.92
CA VAL A 163 12.61 -49.18 -1.73
C VAL A 163 12.01 -48.07 -0.88
N LEU A 164 11.79 -48.34 0.40
CA LEU A 164 11.47 -47.32 1.41
C LEU A 164 12.77 -46.60 1.82
N SER A 165 12.91 -45.33 1.43
CA SER A 165 14.02 -44.48 1.84
C SER A 165 13.86 -43.97 3.28
N ARG A 166 14.97 -43.60 3.92
CA ARG A 166 14.95 -42.88 5.20
C ARG A 166 14.02 -41.67 5.16
N ASP A 167 14.13 -40.84 4.14
CA ASP A 167 13.40 -39.58 4.04
C ASP A 167 11.89 -39.77 3.91
N THR A 168 11.43 -40.72 3.09
CA THR A 168 9.99 -40.99 2.94
C THR A 168 9.39 -41.56 4.23
N ALA A 169 10.12 -42.42 4.93
CA ALA A 169 9.67 -42.99 6.19
C ALA A 169 9.65 -41.95 7.32
N LEU A 170 10.77 -41.26 7.56
CA LEU A 170 10.88 -40.27 8.64
C LEU A 170 10.00 -39.04 8.40
N SER A 171 9.80 -38.60 7.14
CA SER A 171 8.81 -37.55 6.84
C SER A 171 7.39 -38.02 7.16
N SER A 172 7.04 -39.25 6.78
CA SER A 172 5.71 -39.81 7.09
C SER A 172 5.49 -39.93 8.60
N LEU A 173 6.51 -40.32 9.37
CA LEU A 173 6.48 -40.38 10.83
C LEU A 173 6.34 -39.00 11.46
N ALA A 174 7.13 -38.02 11.03
CA ALA A 174 7.08 -36.64 11.53
C ALA A 174 5.70 -36.01 11.27
N LEU A 175 5.20 -36.07 10.03
CA LEU A 175 3.84 -35.61 9.69
C LEU A 175 2.79 -36.27 10.60
N ARG A 176 2.93 -37.58 10.87
CA ARG A 176 1.98 -38.35 11.67
C ARG A 176 2.01 -38.04 13.17
N ARG A 177 3.21 -37.89 13.77
CA ARG A 177 3.39 -37.61 15.20
C ARG A 177 3.08 -36.14 15.55
N LEU A 178 3.55 -35.21 14.72
CA LEU A 178 3.33 -33.77 14.93
C LEU A 178 1.89 -33.33 14.54
N ARG A 179 1.22 -34.14 13.72
CA ARG A 179 -0.07 -33.90 13.04
C ARG A 179 0.02 -32.74 12.05
N LEU A 180 0.77 -32.96 10.97
CA LEU A 180 1.01 -32.01 9.90
C LEU A 180 0.59 -32.59 8.54
N GLY A 181 0.44 -31.70 7.55
CA GLY A 181 -0.01 -32.04 6.20
C GLY A 181 -1.35 -32.78 6.21
N ARG A 182 -1.37 -33.98 5.62
CA ARG A 182 -2.54 -34.89 5.60
C ARG A 182 -3.03 -35.40 6.96
N TYR A 183 -2.28 -35.21 8.06
CA TYR A 183 -2.65 -35.68 9.40
C TYR A 183 -3.06 -34.56 10.38
N ASP A 184 -3.13 -33.31 9.91
CA ASP A 184 -3.61 -32.18 10.69
C ASP A 184 -5.11 -32.36 11.01
N THR A 185 -5.42 -32.51 12.30
CA THR A 185 -6.80 -32.65 12.82
C THR A 185 -7.50 -31.32 13.02
N ASP A 186 -6.73 -30.24 13.07
CA ASP A 186 -7.16 -28.92 13.54
C ASP A 186 -7.53 -28.04 12.32
N ARG A 187 -7.11 -28.45 11.11
CA ARG A 187 -7.43 -27.95 9.76
C ARG A 187 -8.93 -27.89 9.37
N SER A 188 -9.85 -28.32 10.22
CA SER A 188 -11.29 -28.43 9.90
C SER A 188 -12.00 -27.08 9.67
N THR A 189 -11.30 -25.95 9.81
CA THR A 189 -11.87 -24.59 9.72
C THR A 189 -11.25 -23.70 8.64
N SER A 190 -10.17 -24.10 7.95
CA SER A 190 -9.54 -23.31 6.88
C SER A 190 -9.51 -24.05 5.54
N ALA A 191 -10.17 -23.48 4.53
CA ALA A 191 -10.45 -24.13 3.26
C ALA A 191 -9.32 -23.99 2.22
N THR A 192 -8.09 -24.38 2.60
CA THR A 192 -6.94 -24.48 1.68
C THR A 192 -6.15 -25.76 1.93
N ALA A 193 -6.47 -26.79 1.14
CA ALA A 193 -5.66 -27.99 0.98
C ALA A 193 -5.26 -28.11 -0.49
N GLU A 194 -4.16 -27.45 -0.87
CA GLU A 194 -3.54 -27.73 -2.17
C GLU A 194 -2.92 -29.14 -2.16
N PRO A 195 -3.06 -29.92 -3.24
CA PRO A 195 -2.54 -31.28 -3.32
C PRO A 195 -1.00 -31.28 -3.44
N GLY A 196 -0.33 -31.19 -2.30
CA GLY A 196 1.13 -31.16 -2.18
C GLY A 196 1.68 -30.78 -0.79
N ASP A 197 0.82 -30.37 0.14
CA ASP A 197 1.16 -29.80 1.47
C ASP A 197 1.67 -30.83 2.52
N ASP A 198 2.39 -31.87 2.11
CA ASP A 198 3.09 -32.83 2.99
C ASP A 198 4.58 -32.47 3.18
N ARG A 199 4.91 -31.18 3.09
CA ARG A 199 6.29 -30.65 3.21
C ARG A 199 6.69 -30.44 4.68
N LEU A 200 7.97 -30.67 4.98
CA LEU A 200 8.58 -30.45 6.29
C LEU A 200 9.71 -29.42 6.16
N ASP A 201 9.36 -28.20 5.77
CA ASP A 201 10.26 -27.04 5.72
C ASP A 201 10.05 -26.09 6.91
N THR A 202 10.92 -25.09 7.06
CA THR A 202 10.88 -24.16 8.21
C THR A 202 9.53 -23.47 8.35
N HIS A 203 8.87 -23.08 7.25
CA HIS A 203 7.55 -22.43 7.31
C HIS A 203 6.44 -23.37 7.81
N ALA A 204 6.50 -24.68 7.47
CA ALA A 204 5.60 -25.67 8.05
C ALA A 204 5.81 -25.82 9.57
N LEU A 205 7.06 -25.83 10.05
CA LEU A 205 7.37 -25.95 11.48
C LEU A 205 7.09 -24.67 12.28
N LEU A 206 7.29 -23.48 11.69
CA LEU A 206 6.91 -22.19 12.32
C LEU A 206 5.40 -21.98 12.37
N ARG A 207 4.63 -22.58 11.44
CA ARG A 207 3.17 -22.65 11.57
C ARG A 207 2.74 -23.66 12.64
N TRP A 208 3.43 -24.80 12.73
CA TRP A 208 3.17 -25.85 13.72
C TRP A 208 3.33 -25.35 15.16
N THR A 209 4.38 -24.59 15.48
CA THR A 209 4.61 -24.08 16.84
C THR A 209 3.53 -23.13 17.34
N LEU A 210 2.81 -22.47 16.43
CA LEU A 210 1.70 -21.56 16.75
C LEU A 210 0.36 -22.29 17.00
N VAL A 211 0.30 -23.61 16.77
CA VAL A 211 -0.87 -24.44 17.10
C VAL A 211 -0.82 -24.81 18.59
N SER A 212 -1.90 -24.53 19.31
CA SER A 212 -1.97 -24.77 20.77
C SER A 212 -1.81 -26.26 21.10
N GLY A 213 -0.90 -26.59 22.01
CA GLY A 213 -0.62 -27.97 22.39
C GLY A 213 0.10 -28.79 21.30
N ALA A 214 0.77 -28.13 20.35
CA ALA A 214 1.49 -28.80 19.27
C ALA A 214 2.99 -29.05 19.57
N PRO A 215 3.79 -28.09 20.07
CA PRO A 215 5.16 -28.34 20.56
C PRO A 215 5.27 -29.53 21.52
N GLU A 216 4.30 -29.66 22.41
CA GLU A 216 4.21 -30.71 23.42
C GLU A 216 4.07 -32.11 22.79
N ARG A 217 3.55 -32.21 21.56
CA ARG A 217 3.46 -33.47 20.80
C ARG A 217 4.86 -34.05 20.57
N LEU A 218 5.86 -33.21 20.25
CA LEU A 218 7.26 -33.63 20.11
C LEU A 218 7.86 -34.01 21.47
N ARG A 219 7.69 -33.18 22.52
CA ARG A 219 8.16 -33.48 23.89
C ARG A 219 7.65 -34.82 24.41
N SER A 220 6.39 -35.16 24.10
CA SER A 220 5.73 -36.40 24.54
C SER A 220 6.29 -37.67 23.89
N LEU A 221 7.13 -37.55 22.86
CA LEU A 221 7.79 -38.71 22.25
C LEU A 221 8.91 -39.26 23.15
N ARG A 222 9.08 -40.58 23.07
CA ARG A 222 10.08 -41.37 23.80
C ARG A 222 11.49 -40.92 23.37
N GLY A 223 12.44 -40.81 24.30
CA GLY A 223 13.77 -40.21 24.07
C GLY A 223 14.42 -40.52 22.71
N PRO A 224 14.72 -41.79 22.37
CA PRO A 224 15.36 -42.14 21.10
C PRO A 224 14.56 -41.79 19.84
N GLU A 225 13.22 -41.76 19.94
CA GLU A 225 12.34 -41.35 18.86
C GLU A 225 12.26 -39.81 18.73
N ARG A 226 12.33 -39.10 19.87
CA ARG A 226 12.36 -37.64 19.93
C ARG A 226 13.68 -37.09 19.40
N GLU A 227 14.80 -37.57 19.92
CA GLU A 227 16.16 -37.23 19.48
C GLU A 227 16.34 -37.49 17.98
N GLY A 228 15.95 -38.68 17.50
CA GLY A 228 16.07 -39.06 16.10
C GLY A 228 15.17 -38.27 15.14
N LEU A 229 14.03 -37.74 15.60
CA LEU A 229 13.19 -36.81 14.84
C LEU A 229 13.73 -35.37 14.89
N ILE A 230 14.28 -34.92 16.03
CA ILE A 230 14.94 -33.60 16.15
C ILE A 230 16.13 -33.51 15.18
N ASP A 231 16.97 -34.55 15.14
CA ASP A 231 18.11 -34.58 14.21
C ASP A 231 17.67 -34.56 12.74
N PHE A 232 16.61 -35.30 12.39
CA PHE A 232 16.05 -35.34 11.03
C PHE A 232 15.42 -34.00 10.61
N LEU A 233 14.65 -33.34 11.48
CA LEU A 233 14.08 -32.02 11.20
C LEU A 233 15.17 -30.93 11.11
N GLY A 234 16.29 -31.14 11.81
CA GLY A 234 17.50 -30.31 11.78
C GLY A 234 18.45 -30.58 10.60
N GLU A 235 18.03 -31.30 9.56
CA GLU A 235 18.79 -31.47 8.30
C GLU A 235 18.46 -30.33 7.32
N GLU A 236 19.45 -29.87 6.53
CA GLU A 236 19.27 -28.72 5.60
C GLU A 236 18.25 -28.98 4.47
N GLU A 237 17.89 -30.24 4.18
CA GLU A 237 16.77 -30.55 3.28
C GLU A 237 15.38 -30.44 3.95
N ARG A 238 15.32 -30.14 5.25
CA ARG A 238 14.09 -29.99 6.04
C ARG A 238 14.01 -28.54 6.56
N ALA A 239 14.39 -28.26 7.80
CA ALA A 239 14.49 -26.91 8.35
C ALA A 239 15.92 -26.51 8.79
N GLY A 240 16.90 -27.42 8.66
CA GLY A 240 18.33 -27.12 8.88
C GLY A 240 18.64 -26.52 10.26
N ALA A 241 19.57 -25.57 10.27
CA ALA A 241 19.91 -24.79 11.47
C ALA A 241 18.70 -24.12 12.17
N ALA A 242 17.70 -23.65 11.41
CA ALA A 242 16.48 -23.06 11.99
C ALA A 242 15.63 -24.13 12.69
N GLY A 243 15.52 -25.33 12.10
CA GLY A 243 14.92 -26.51 12.72
C GLY A 243 15.61 -26.91 14.01
N ARG A 244 16.94 -26.81 14.09
CA ARG A 244 17.72 -27.11 15.32
C ARG A 244 17.44 -26.11 16.44
N VAL A 245 17.39 -24.81 16.15
CA VAL A 245 17.01 -23.77 17.13
C VAL A 245 15.56 -23.95 17.60
N LEU A 246 14.63 -24.22 16.67
CA LEU A 246 13.23 -24.51 16.98
C LEU A 246 13.09 -25.72 17.91
N CYS A 247 13.78 -26.83 17.62
CA CYS A 247 13.73 -28.03 18.45
C CYS A 247 14.35 -27.80 19.85
N ALA A 248 15.41 -27.00 19.96
CA ALA A 248 15.97 -26.62 21.25
C ALA A 248 14.96 -25.85 22.12
N LEU A 249 14.23 -24.90 21.53
CA LEU A 249 13.13 -24.19 22.20
C LEU A 249 12.00 -25.15 22.63
N VAL A 250 11.70 -26.19 21.85
CA VAL A 250 10.71 -27.22 22.23
C VAL A 250 11.21 -28.06 23.41
N GLU A 251 12.47 -28.47 23.44
CA GLU A 251 13.07 -29.18 24.58
C GLU A 251 13.21 -28.29 25.83
N ALA A 252 13.29 -26.97 25.66
CA ALA A 252 13.32 -25.97 26.74
C ALA A 252 11.94 -25.50 27.26
N GLU A 253 10.82 -26.10 26.82
CA GLU A 253 9.44 -25.67 27.17
C GLU A 253 9.05 -24.27 26.65
N HIS A 254 9.71 -23.81 25.59
CA HIS A 254 9.52 -22.48 24.98
C HIS A 254 9.09 -22.56 23.51
N GLY A 255 8.77 -23.76 23.02
CA GLY A 255 8.42 -24.01 21.61
C GLY A 255 7.21 -23.23 21.08
N ALA A 256 6.21 -22.92 21.92
CA ALA A 256 5.06 -22.10 21.52
C ALA A 256 5.43 -20.62 21.28
N ASP A 257 6.51 -20.15 21.89
CA ASP A 257 7.06 -18.80 21.73
C ASP A 257 8.14 -18.73 20.63
N ALA A 258 8.34 -19.79 19.83
CA ALA A 258 9.43 -19.87 18.86
C ALA A 258 9.41 -18.73 17.82
N VAL A 259 8.25 -18.41 17.23
CA VAL A 259 8.16 -17.30 16.26
C VAL A 259 8.34 -15.93 16.94
N PRO A 260 7.67 -15.61 18.07
CA PRO A 260 7.97 -14.42 18.88
C PRO A 260 9.44 -14.24 19.24
N PHE A 261 10.13 -15.31 19.65
CA PHE A 261 11.55 -15.31 19.99
C PHE A 261 12.43 -15.09 18.76
N GLY A 262 12.10 -15.73 17.62
CA GLY A 262 12.80 -15.53 16.36
C GLY A 262 12.79 -14.07 15.88
N LEU A 263 11.72 -13.31 16.13
CA LEU A 263 11.70 -11.87 15.84
C LEU A 263 12.66 -11.06 16.74
N LEU A 264 12.94 -11.52 17.96
CA LEU A 264 14.00 -10.93 18.80
C LEU A 264 15.39 -11.34 18.32
N CYS A 265 15.55 -12.58 17.83
CA CYS A 265 16.77 -13.03 17.18
C CYS A 265 17.08 -12.19 15.93
N ALA A 266 16.08 -11.90 15.09
CA ALA A 266 16.23 -10.98 13.97
C ALA A 266 16.66 -9.57 14.44
N ALA A 267 15.96 -9.02 15.44
CA ALA A 267 16.29 -7.70 15.98
C ALA A 267 17.73 -7.61 16.55
N LEU A 268 18.26 -8.69 17.14
CA LEU A 268 19.56 -8.73 17.83
C LEU A 268 20.75 -9.18 16.96
N TRP A 269 20.53 -10.04 15.96
CA TRP A 269 21.59 -10.59 15.09
C TRP A 269 21.54 -10.06 13.65
N LEU A 270 20.47 -9.36 13.22
CA LEU A 270 20.31 -8.87 11.83
C LEU A 270 20.06 -7.35 11.76
N ASP A 271 19.18 -6.80 12.60
CA ASP A 271 18.76 -5.39 12.49
C ASP A 271 19.59 -4.42 13.36
N SER A 272 20.03 -4.83 14.56
CA SER A 272 20.80 -3.96 15.47
C SER A 272 22.29 -3.86 15.09
N PRO A 273 22.94 -2.69 15.30
CA PRO A 273 24.38 -2.57 15.15
C PRO A 273 25.14 -3.39 16.20
N ASP A 274 26.31 -3.92 15.86
CA ASP A 274 27.15 -4.66 16.81
C ASP A 274 27.76 -3.75 17.88
N ASP A 275 27.12 -3.67 19.05
CA ASP A 275 27.63 -2.98 20.24
C ASP A 275 27.66 -3.88 21.49
N MET A 276 28.35 -3.42 22.54
CA MET A 276 28.53 -4.19 23.78
C MET A 276 27.20 -4.52 24.50
N ALA A 277 26.18 -3.66 24.40
CA ALA A 277 24.86 -3.92 24.98
C ALA A 277 24.08 -4.97 24.17
N VAL A 278 24.25 -4.99 22.83
CA VAL A 278 23.75 -6.05 21.95
C VAL A 278 24.41 -7.39 22.29
N TYR A 279 25.74 -7.47 22.43
CA TYR A 279 26.40 -8.72 22.88
C TYR A 279 25.93 -9.18 24.27
N GLN A 280 25.72 -8.25 25.22
CA GLN A 280 25.15 -8.59 26.53
C GLN A 280 23.67 -9.03 26.43
N ALA A 281 22.92 -8.58 25.43
CA ALA A 281 21.55 -8.99 25.17
C ALA A 281 21.48 -10.38 24.52
N ARG A 282 22.32 -10.65 23.50
CA ARG A 282 22.49 -11.97 22.87
C ARG A 282 22.70 -13.06 23.93
N GLY A 283 23.67 -12.86 24.83
CA GLY A 283 23.97 -13.79 25.93
C GLY A 283 22.91 -13.93 27.05
N ARG A 284 21.80 -13.16 27.00
CA ARG A 284 20.58 -13.40 27.81
C ARG A 284 19.55 -14.22 27.04
N VAL A 285 19.42 -13.97 25.73
CA VAL A 285 18.49 -14.64 24.81
C VAL A 285 18.96 -16.07 24.49
N GLU A 286 20.26 -16.30 24.31
CA GLU A 286 20.86 -17.64 24.11
C GLU A 286 20.49 -18.65 25.20
N ARG A 287 20.41 -18.21 26.46
CA ARG A 287 20.08 -19.07 27.62
C ARG A 287 18.67 -19.65 27.57
N TRP A 288 17.81 -19.13 26.70
CA TRP A 288 16.45 -19.63 26.48
C TRP A 288 16.40 -20.85 25.56
N LEU A 289 17.55 -21.22 24.94
CA LEU A 289 17.69 -22.43 24.12
C LEU A 289 17.98 -23.70 24.96
N GLY A 290 18.05 -23.57 26.30
CA GLY A 290 18.41 -24.65 27.21
C GLY A 290 19.91 -24.75 27.51
N ASP A 291 20.27 -25.71 28.37
CA ASP A 291 21.64 -26.05 28.74
C ASP A 291 21.84 -27.57 28.61
N PRO A 292 22.68 -28.07 27.68
CA PRO A 292 23.48 -27.30 26.72
C PRO A 292 22.64 -26.73 25.55
N PRO A 293 23.07 -25.61 24.93
CA PRO A 293 22.48 -25.11 23.69
C PRO A 293 22.77 -26.04 22.49
N PRO A 294 22.02 -25.94 21.38
CA PRO A 294 22.12 -26.89 20.25
C PRO A 294 23.47 -26.88 19.52
N VAL A 295 24.20 -25.77 19.60
CA VAL A 295 25.59 -25.56 19.13
C VAL A 295 26.24 -24.48 20.01
N THR A 296 27.56 -24.31 19.94
CA THR A 296 28.32 -23.32 20.74
C THR A 296 29.27 -22.48 19.88
N GLY A 297 29.64 -21.29 20.39
CA GLY A 297 30.50 -20.35 19.67
C GLY A 297 29.83 -19.75 18.43
N GLU A 298 30.64 -19.35 17.44
CA GLU A 298 30.20 -18.68 16.19
C GLU A 298 29.12 -19.47 15.41
N ALA A 299 29.05 -20.80 15.59
CA ALA A 299 27.99 -21.62 15.01
C ALA A 299 26.60 -21.29 15.57
N LEU A 300 26.53 -20.87 16.85
CA LEU A 300 25.29 -20.46 17.49
C LEU A 300 24.79 -19.11 16.93
N ASP A 301 25.68 -18.13 16.73
CA ASP A 301 25.33 -16.86 16.09
C ASP A 301 24.78 -17.08 14.67
N LEU A 302 25.41 -17.96 13.89
CA LEU A 302 24.94 -18.32 12.55
C LEU A 302 23.55 -19.00 12.58
N PHE A 303 23.34 -19.93 13.52
CA PHE A 303 22.08 -20.68 13.65
C PHE A 303 20.94 -19.77 14.12
N VAL A 304 21.18 -18.93 15.13
CA VAL A 304 20.21 -17.98 15.67
C VAL A 304 19.91 -16.86 14.67
N GLY A 305 20.91 -16.38 13.93
CA GLY A 305 20.74 -15.42 12.84
C GLY A 305 19.91 -15.97 11.67
N LYS A 306 20.12 -17.24 11.27
CA LYS A 306 19.25 -17.92 10.28
C LYS A 306 17.84 -18.10 10.83
N PHE A 307 17.69 -18.62 12.05
CA PHE A 307 16.37 -18.82 12.66
C PHE A 307 15.57 -17.51 12.76
N GLY A 308 16.22 -16.41 13.13
CA GLY A 308 15.60 -15.09 13.16
C GLY A 308 15.14 -14.62 11.78
N ARG A 309 15.96 -14.82 10.75
CA ARG A 309 15.60 -14.53 9.34
C ARG A 309 14.40 -15.34 8.90
N ASP A 310 14.42 -16.66 9.08
CA ASP A 310 13.33 -17.54 8.67
C ASP A 310 12.01 -17.17 9.41
N CYS A 311 12.08 -16.76 10.68
CA CYS A 311 10.92 -16.24 11.42
C CYS A 311 10.43 -14.88 10.91
N GLN A 312 11.34 -13.99 10.52
CA GLN A 312 11.02 -12.69 9.95
C GLN A 312 10.33 -12.84 8.58
N GLU A 313 10.87 -13.69 7.70
CA GLU A 313 10.30 -13.99 6.37
C GLU A 313 8.93 -14.67 6.49
N PHE A 314 8.74 -15.57 7.46
CA PHE A 314 7.44 -16.17 7.79
C PHE A 314 6.41 -15.12 8.25
N VAL A 315 6.78 -14.18 9.12
CA VAL A 315 5.85 -13.12 9.58
C VAL A 315 5.56 -12.10 8.49
N THR A 316 6.55 -11.69 7.69
CA THR A 316 6.33 -10.87 6.48
C THR A 316 5.34 -11.55 5.52
N ALA A 317 5.46 -12.86 5.30
CA ALA A 317 4.53 -13.61 4.45
C ALA A 317 3.10 -13.63 5.02
N LEU A 318 2.92 -13.77 6.34
CA LEU A 318 1.59 -13.66 6.98
C LEU A 318 1.02 -12.24 6.87
N LEU A 319 1.83 -11.21 7.08
CA LEU A 319 1.42 -9.80 6.88
C LEU A 319 1.07 -9.52 5.41
N ALA A 320 1.71 -10.19 4.44
CA ALA A 320 1.35 -10.10 3.03
C ALA A 320 -0.01 -10.76 2.73
N VAL A 321 -0.30 -11.94 3.30
CA VAL A 321 -1.64 -12.57 3.22
C VAL A 321 -2.71 -11.66 3.87
N GLY A 322 -2.40 -11.08 5.02
CA GLY A 322 -3.26 -10.12 5.70
C GLY A 322 -3.53 -8.83 4.91
N ARG A 323 -2.65 -8.48 3.95
CA ARG A 323 -2.78 -7.35 3.01
C ARG A 323 -3.51 -7.70 1.71
N THR A 324 -3.34 -8.91 1.19
CA THR A 324 -3.99 -9.35 -0.06
C THR A 324 -5.44 -9.78 0.11
N ASP A 325 -5.82 -10.24 1.31
CA ASP A 325 -7.19 -10.59 1.68
C ASP A 325 -7.71 -9.70 2.83
N PRO A 326 -8.05 -8.41 2.57
CA PRO A 326 -8.52 -7.51 3.63
C PRO A 326 -9.83 -8.00 4.26
N ASP A 327 -10.80 -8.42 3.46
CA ASP A 327 -12.18 -8.70 3.90
C ASP A 327 -12.56 -10.19 3.96
N GLY A 328 -11.68 -11.11 3.53
CA GLY A 328 -11.88 -12.56 3.65
C GLY A 328 -11.34 -13.18 4.93
N GLU A 329 -11.52 -14.49 5.04
CA GLU A 329 -11.21 -15.26 6.26
C GLU A 329 -9.72 -15.57 6.39
N HIS A 330 -9.00 -15.76 5.29
CA HIS A 330 -7.59 -16.09 5.30
C HIS A 330 -6.75 -14.91 5.81
N GLY A 331 -7.05 -13.70 5.35
CA GLY A 331 -6.42 -12.49 5.87
C GLY A 331 -6.85 -12.14 7.29
N ARG A 332 -8.10 -12.45 7.70
CA ARG A 332 -8.54 -12.31 9.10
C ARG A 332 -7.70 -13.17 10.06
N GLU A 333 -7.57 -14.47 9.80
CA GLU A 333 -6.77 -15.33 10.69
C GLU A 333 -5.28 -15.01 10.57
N ALA A 334 -4.76 -14.66 9.38
CA ALA A 334 -3.37 -14.20 9.23
C ALA A 334 -3.06 -12.99 10.13
N ARG A 335 -3.91 -11.96 10.13
CA ARG A 335 -3.77 -10.78 11.02
C ARG A 335 -3.87 -11.18 12.49
N ARG A 336 -4.87 -12.00 12.85
CA ARG A 336 -5.03 -12.52 14.22
C ARG A 336 -3.82 -13.33 14.71
N VAL A 337 -3.10 -14.01 13.83
CA VAL A 337 -1.85 -14.70 14.15
C VAL A 337 -0.71 -13.70 14.30
N THR A 338 -0.53 -12.74 13.39
CA THR A 338 0.53 -11.73 13.49
C THR A 338 0.37 -10.85 14.72
N ASP A 339 -0.84 -10.43 15.06
CA ASP A 339 -1.12 -9.59 16.24
C ASP A 339 -0.67 -10.28 17.54
N LYS A 340 -0.97 -11.58 17.68
CA LYS A 340 -0.49 -12.40 18.81
C LYS A 340 1.03 -12.51 18.83
N VAL A 341 1.65 -12.83 17.69
CA VAL A 341 3.09 -13.04 17.58
C VAL A 341 3.87 -11.75 17.88
N LEU A 342 3.44 -10.62 17.33
CA LEU A 342 4.06 -9.31 17.54
C LEU A 342 3.82 -8.80 18.97
N GLY A 343 2.63 -8.99 19.53
CA GLY A 343 2.33 -8.68 20.93
C GLY A 343 3.20 -9.48 21.90
N ARG A 344 3.31 -10.80 21.68
CA ARG A 344 4.13 -11.71 22.49
C ARG A 344 5.63 -11.43 22.34
N ALA A 345 6.11 -11.10 21.14
CA ALA A 345 7.49 -10.64 20.96
C ALA A 345 7.77 -9.35 21.77
N GLY A 346 6.79 -8.44 21.84
CA GLY A 346 6.85 -7.25 22.69
C GLY A 346 6.85 -7.54 24.21
N GLU A 347 6.28 -8.67 24.66
CA GLU A 347 6.41 -9.14 26.05
C GLU A 347 7.79 -9.73 26.31
N LEU A 348 8.26 -10.63 25.44
CA LEU A 348 9.59 -11.22 25.53
C LEU A 348 10.70 -10.16 25.47
N ALA A 349 10.53 -9.11 24.66
CA ALA A 349 11.46 -7.98 24.61
C ALA A 349 11.65 -7.32 25.99
N ARG A 350 10.58 -7.16 26.77
CA ARG A 350 10.62 -6.66 28.15
C ARG A 350 11.21 -7.69 29.11
N GLN A 351 10.88 -8.97 28.93
CA GLN A 351 11.40 -10.06 29.77
C GLN A 351 12.93 -10.21 29.67
N PHE A 352 13.51 -10.02 28.48
CA PHE A 352 14.96 -10.05 28.28
C PHE A 352 15.65 -8.68 28.46
N GLY A 353 14.88 -7.59 28.60
CA GLY A 353 15.41 -6.21 28.66
C GLY A 353 16.14 -5.81 27.38
N VAL A 354 15.50 -5.99 26.23
CA VAL A 354 16.07 -5.76 24.88
C VAL A 354 15.23 -4.78 24.04
N GLU A 355 14.38 -3.98 24.68
CA GLU A 355 13.45 -3.06 24.00
C GLU A 355 14.17 -1.94 23.22
N GLN A 356 15.42 -1.64 23.57
CA GLN A 356 16.25 -0.70 22.80
C GLN A 356 16.65 -1.32 21.45
N GLN A 357 17.02 -2.59 21.44
CA GLN A 357 17.43 -3.31 20.23
C GLN A 357 16.24 -3.57 19.29
N THR A 358 15.03 -3.80 19.82
CA THR A 358 13.82 -3.96 18.99
C THR A 358 13.41 -2.71 18.22
N ARG A 359 13.94 -1.52 18.56
CA ARG A 359 13.78 -0.27 17.79
C ARG A 359 14.40 -0.33 16.39
N HIS A 360 15.43 -1.16 16.20
CA HIS A 360 16.04 -1.32 14.88
C HIS A 360 15.17 -2.17 13.94
N SER A 361 14.31 -3.04 14.50
CA SER A 361 13.59 -4.06 13.75
C SER A 361 12.82 -3.53 12.54
N ALA A 362 12.82 -4.30 11.44
CA ALA A 362 12.02 -4.01 10.26
C ALA A 362 10.54 -4.46 10.36
N VAL A 363 10.18 -5.22 11.41
CA VAL A 363 8.87 -5.88 11.53
C VAL A 363 8.18 -5.63 12.87
N LEU A 364 8.91 -5.51 13.98
CA LEU A 364 8.30 -5.30 15.30
C LEU A 364 7.66 -3.90 15.44
N PRO A 365 6.52 -3.73 16.13
CA PRO A 365 5.90 -2.42 16.36
C PRO A 365 6.82 -1.37 17.01
N ALA A 366 7.78 -1.80 17.83
CA ALA A 366 8.81 -0.93 18.41
C ALA A 366 9.71 -0.28 17.33
N GLY A 367 9.99 -1.00 16.25
CA GLY A 367 10.77 -0.49 15.11
C GLY A 367 10.01 0.54 14.28
N LEU A 368 8.70 0.36 14.11
CA LEU A 368 7.85 1.37 13.48
C LEU A 368 7.72 2.61 14.38
N ALA A 369 7.57 2.42 15.69
CA ALA A 369 7.48 3.51 16.66
C ALA A 369 8.74 4.41 16.64
N GLU A 370 9.93 3.82 16.73
CA GLU A 370 11.19 4.59 16.67
C GLU A 370 11.32 5.40 15.37
N ARG A 371 10.96 4.79 14.23
CA ARG A 371 11.00 5.45 12.92
C ARG A 371 10.03 6.64 12.86
N PHE A 372 8.92 6.61 13.59
CA PHE A 372 8.03 7.75 13.76
C PHE A 372 8.62 8.82 14.70
N THR A 373 9.18 8.44 15.85
CA THR A 373 9.82 9.39 16.80
C THR A 373 10.97 10.15 16.14
N ALA A 374 11.91 9.44 15.52
CA ALA A 374 13.04 10.04 14.81
C ALA A 374 12.59 10.92 13.62
N MET A 375 11.45 10.60 12.99
CA MET A 375 10.87 11.46 11.96
C MET A 375 10.27 12.75 12.55
N GLY A 376 9.69 12.70 13.75
CA GLY A 376 9.24 13.89 14.49
C GLY A 376 10.41 14.83 14.83
N GLU A 377 11.50 14.28 15.35
CA GLU A 377 12.74 15.03 15.61
C GLU A 377 13.30 15.68 14.33
N THR A 378 13.32 14.93 13.22
CA THR A 378 13.79 15.44 11.92
C THR A 378 12.85 16.52 11.34
N LEU A 379 11.53 16.39 11.51
CA LEU A 379 10.56 17.42 11.11
C LEU A 379 10.72 18.72 11.93
N ALA A 380 11.17 18.63 13.19
CA ALA A 380 11.43 19.79 14.02
C ALA A 380 12.70 20.57 13.60
N THR A 381 13.73 19.90 13.08
CA THR A 381 14.91 20.58 12.51
C THR A 381 14.64 21.11 11.10
N GLY A 382 13.81 20.41 10.33
CA GLY A 382 13.38 20.80 8.98
C GLY A 382 14.36 20.43 7.86
N ASP A 383 15.36 19.58 8.12
CA ASP A 383 16.26 19.09 7.06
C ASP A 383 15.53 18.20 6.04
N LEU A 384 15.34 18.74 4.84
CA LEU A 384 14.67 18.06 3.73
C LEU A 384 15.39 16.78 3.25
N ALA A 385 16.72 16.66 3.44
CA ALA A 385 17.47 15.49 3.04
C ALA A 385 17.16 14.31 3.98
N THR A 386 17.38 14.49 5.29
CA THR A 386 17.06 13.46 6.29
C THR A 386 15.55 13.18 6.35
N ILE A 387 14.68 14.19 6.16
CA ILE A 387 13.21 14.00 6.02
C ILE A 387 12.88 12.98 4.91
N ARG A 388 13.55 13.09 3.75
CA ARG A 388 13.33 12.17 2.62
C ARG A 388 13.82 10.75 2.93
N GLU A 389 14.94 10.62 3.64
CA GLU A 389 15.48 9.32 4.09
C GLU A 389 14.56 8.65 5.11
N ARG A 390 14.18 9.36 6.18
CA ARG A 390 13.30 8.84 7.24
C ARG A 390 11.91 8.47 6.70
N LEU A 391 11.36 9.23 5.75
CA LEU A 391 10.12 8.87 5.06
C LEU A 391 10.25 7.58 4.22
N ARG A 392 11.39 7.36 3.55
CA ARG A 392 11.67 6.08 2.87
C ARG A 392 11.79 4.92 3.87
N ALA A 393 12.43 5.14 5.02
CA ALA A 393 12.57 4.13 6.07
C ALA A 393 11.22 3.76 6.72
N LEU A 394 10.32 4.73 6.91
CA LEU A 394 8.94 4.51 7.35
C LEU A 394 8.15 3.68 6.33
N ARG A 395 8.17 4.07 5.05
CA ARG A 395 7.49 3.35 3.95
C ARG A 395 8.03 1.93 3.71
N LYS A 396 9.27 1.62 4.13
CA LYS A 396 9.90 0.30 3.98
C LYS A 396 9.62 -0.65 5.17
N HIS A 397 9.17 -0.15 6.31
CA HIS A 397 8.83 -1.00 7.46
C HIS A 397 7.63 -1.88 7.12
N GLU A 398 7.62 -3.16 7.54
CA GLU A 398 6.57 -4.11 7.12
C GLU A 398 5.16 -3.68 7.53
N LEU A 399 5.01 -3.28 8.79
CA LEU A 399 3.78 -2.69 9.34
C LEU A 399 3.46 -1.30 8.77
N GLY A 400 4.28 -0.74 7.87
CA GLY A 400 4.04 0.56 7.23
C GLY A 400 2.84 0.59 6.29
N ASP A 401 2.36 -0.59 5.87
CA ASP A 401 1.17 -0.75 5.04
C ASP A 401 -0.15 -0.94 5.82
N ASP A 402 -0.07 -1.15 7.13
CA ASP A 402 -1.26 -1.27 7.97
C ASP A 402 -2.07 0.03 7.93
N HIS A 403 -3.40 -0.05 8.07
CA HIS A 403 -4.28 1.10 7.83
C HIS A 403 -3.87 2.35 8.63
N ASP A 404 -3.70 2.19 9.95
CA ASP A 404 -3.32 3.27 10.86
C ASP A 404 -1.89 3.79 10.58
N ALA A 405 -0.97 2.90 10.20
CA ALA A 405 0.39 3.26 9.82
C ALA A 405 0.42 4.07 8.53
N ARG A 406 -0.33 3.66 7.50
CA ARG A 406 -0.50 4.41 6.25
C ARG A 406 -1.10 5.80 6.49
N VAL A 407 -2.10 5.92 7.37
CA VAL A 407 -2.68 7.24 7.73
C VAL A 407 -1.67 8.12 8.47
N ARG A 408 -0.87 7.58 9.40
CA ARG A 408 0.21 8.33 10.07
C ARG A 408 1.35 8.72 9.12
N ILE A 409 1.79 7.81 8.25
CA ILE A 409 2.79 8.09 7.20
C ILE A 409 2.26 9.17 6.23
N LYS A 410 0.98 9.12 5.85
CA LYS A 410 0.35 10.15 5.02
C LYS A 410 0.42 11.54 5.68
N ARG A 411 0.17 11.63 6.99
CA ARG A 411 0.32 12.86 7.79
C ARG A 411 1.76 13.36 7.84
N VAL A 412 2.73 12.44 8.01
CA VAL A 412 4.18 12.72 7.91
C VAL A 412 4.54 13.31 6.53
N GLU A 413 4.01 12.76 5.42
CA GLU A 413 4.25 13.35 4.10
C GLU A 413 3.74 14.79 3.98
N MET A 414 2.57 15.08 4.56
CA MET A 414 1.98 16.42 4.52
C MET A 414 2.78 17.42 5.35
N ALA A 415 3.28 17.01 6.52
CA ALA A 415 4.23 17.80 7.30
C ALA A 415 5.52 18.10 6.51
N ALA A 416 6.11 17.09 5.86
CA ALA A 416 7.29 17.27 5.01
C ALA A 416 7.04 18.22 3.82
N ARG A 417 5.86 18.13 3.18
CA ARG A 417 5.46 19.05 2.09
C ARG A 417 5.32 20.49 2.58
N LEU A 418 4.74 20.69 3.77
CA LEU A 418 4.61 22.02 4.38
C LEU A 418 5.96 22.60 4.84
N VAL A 419 6.89 21.79 5.35
CA VAL A 419 8.27 22.23 5.63
C VAL A 419 8.93 22.73 4.34
N ARG A 420 8.80 22.00 3.23
CA ARG A 420 9.35 22.42 1.93
C ARG A 420 8.66 23.67 1.36
N TRP A 421 7.35 23.84 1.54
CA TRP A 421 6.67 25.09 1.17
C TRP A 421 7.11 26.28 2.02
N LEU A 422 7.25 26.13 3.34
CA LEU A 422 7.77 27.19 4.22
C LEU A 422 9.19 27.59 3.82
N ALA A 423 10.01 26.64 3.36
CA ALA A 423 11.37 26.89 2.87
C ALA A 423 11.44 27.66 1.53
N THR A 424 10.34 27.81 0.78
CA THR A 424 10.31 28.70 -0.41
C THR A 424 10.02 30.17 -0.08
N GLU A 425 9.92 30.53 1.20
CA GLU A 425 9.62 31.89 1.68
C GLU A 425 8.37 32.53 1.02
N PRO A 426 7.25 31.80 0.92
CA PRO A 426 6.15 32.09 -0.01
C PRO A 426 5.57 33.50 0.17
N ALA A 427 5.54 34.29 -0.90
CA ALA A 427 5.13 35.69 -0.87
C ALA A 427 3.74 35.90 -0.23
N THR A 428 3.58 36.94 0.58
CA THR A 428 2.33 37.24 1.28
C THR A 428 1.33 38.02 0.44
N ASP A 429 1.81 38.83 -0.50
CA ASP A 429 0.96 39.76 -1.23
C ASP A 429 0.36 39.20 -2.52
N LEU A 430 -0.78 39.78 -2.89
CA LEU A 430 -1.58 39.38 -4.05
C LEU A 430 -1.91 40.64 -4.87
N PRO A 431 -1.61 40.70 -6.17
CA PRO A 431 -1.83 41.92 -6.96
C PRO A 431 -3.27 42.09 -7.44
N THR A 432 -4.00 40.99 -7.67
CA THR A 432 -5.38 40.99 -8.21
C THR A 432 -6.18 39.79 -7.70
N VAL A 433 -7.51 39.89 -7.74
CA VAL A 433 -8.43 38.77 -7.43
C VAL A 433 -8.18 37.57 -8.35
N ALA A 434 -7.90 37.81 -9.64
CA ALA A 434 -7.58 36.75 -10.60
C ALA A 434 -6.29 35.99 -10.22
N ALA A 435 -5.23 36.73 -9.88
CA ALA A 435 -3.97 36.12 -9.44
C ALA A 435 -4.12 35.34 -8.12
N ALA A 436 -4.99 35.80 -7.21
CA ALA A 436 -5.31 35.09 -5.98
C ALA A 436 -6.02 33.75 -6.24
N ILE A 437 -7.01 33.73 -7.14
CA ILE A 437 -7.76 32.53 -7.51
C ILE A 437 -6.86 31.53 -8.25
N ASP A 438 -6.08 31.98 -9.23
CA ASP A 438 -5.09 31.12 -9.91
C ASP A 438 -4.10 30.50 -8.91
N ARG A 439 -3.52 31.31 -8.02
CA ARG A 439 -2.62 30.85 -6.95
C ARG A 439 -3.30 29.96 -5.92
N HIS A 440 -4.63 29.97 -5.81
CA HIS A 440 -5.33 29.03 -4.94
C HIS A 440 -5.30 27.60 -5.52
N VAL A 441 -5.64 27.42 -6.80
CA VAL A 441 -5.60 26.09 -7.44
C VAL A 441 -4.18 25.56 -7.69
N THR A 442 -3.19 26.45 -7.90
CA THR A 442 -1.80 26.04 -8.20
C THR A 442 -0.83 26.03 -7.02
N GLU A 443 -1.24 26.49 -5.83
CA GLU A 443 -0.38 26.50 -4.63
C GLU A 443 -1.21 26.37 -3.35
N THR A 444 -2.03 27.37 -3.02
CA THR A 444 -2.46 27.54 -1.62
C THR A 444 -3.58 26.59 -1.19
N GLY A 445 -4.38 26.06 -2.12
CA GLY A 445 -5.30 24.94 -1.87
C GLY A 445 -4.58 23.63 -1.55
N TRP A 446 -3.38 23.41 -2.08
CA TRP A 446 -2.53 22.27 -1.70
C TRP A 446 -1.93 22.47 -0.31
N VAL A 447 -1.55 23.70 0.06
CA VAL A 447 -1.12 24.05 1.43
C VAL A 447 -2.26 23.75 2.42
N ASP A 448 -3.48 24.14 2.06
CA ASP A 448 -4.68 23.92 2.86
C ASP A 448 -4.99 22.41 3.01
N GLN A 449 -4.91 21.62 1.92
CA GLN A 449 -5.01 20.16 1.96
C GLN A 449 -3.98 19.54 2.93
N ALA A 450 -2.70 19.93 2.83
CA ALA A 450 -1.66 19.37 3.68
C ALA A 450 -1.84 19.77 5.16
N LEU A 451 -2.38 20.97 5.44
CA LEU A 451 -2.68 21.41 6.80
C LEU A 451 -3.85 20.61 7.40
N ASP A 452 -4.92 20.36 6.62
CA ASP A 452 -6.08 19.60 7.07
C ASP A 452 -5.72 18.16 7.50
N HIS A 453 -4.79 17.50 6.80
CA HIS A 453 -4.29 16.16 7.17
C HIS A 453 -3.59 16.13 8.54
N ILE A 454 -2.92 17.23 8.92
CA ILE A 454 -2.24 17.37 10.21
C ILE A 454 -3.25 17.69 11.31
N GLU A 455 -4.08 18.72 11.11
CA GLU A 455 -5.07 19.16 12.11
C GLU A 455 -6.26 18.18 12.27
N ALA A 456 -6.43 17.18 11.39
CA ALA A 456 -7.46 16.15 11.54
C ALA A 456 -7.13 15.06 12.57
N GLY A 457 -5.86 14.75 12.86
CA GLY A 457 -5.54 13.52 13.60
C GLY A 457 -4.32 13.54 14.53
N GLY A 458 -3.52 14.62 14.55
CA GLY A 458 -2.38 14.75 15.48
C GLY A 458 -1.40 13.57 15.41
N ASP A 459 -0.80 13.22 16.55
CA ASP A 459 -0.14 11.92 16.75
C ASP A 459 -0.07 11.55 18.24
N SER A 460 0.15 10.26 18.55
CA SER A 460 0.43 9.77 19.89
C SER A 460 1.89 9.98 20.29
N ASP A 461 2.81 9.98 19.31
CA ASP A 461 4.23 10.26 19.52
C ASP A 461 4.47 11.73 19.91
N PRO A 462 5.20 12.02 21.02
CA PRO A 462 5.43 13.38 21.47
C PRO A 462 6.24 14.25 20.51
N ALA A 463 7.20 13.69 19.77
CA ALA A 463 8.08 14.42 18.87
C ALA A 463 7.33 14.83 17.58
N LEU A 464 6.59 13.89 16.97
CA LEU A 464 5.69 14.18 15.85
C LEU A 464 4.63 15.21 16.22
N ARG A 465 3.98 15.07 17.39
CA ARG A 465 2.99 16.04 17.87
C ARG A 465 3.59 17.45 18.01
N GLY A 466 4.77 17.57 18.63
CA GLY A 466 5.47 18.84 18.76
C GLY A 466 5.86 19.48 17.42
N ALA A 467 6.37 18.68 16.48
CA ALA A 467 6.69 19.13 15.13
C ALA A 467 5.43 19.56 14.35
N TYR A 468 4.33 18.81 14.47
CA TYR A 468 3.05 19.12 13.82
C TYR A 468 2.46 20.45 14.30
N ASP A 469 2.39 20.72 15.61
CA ASP A 469 1.90 22.01 16.12
C ASP A 469 2.79 23.18 15.66
N ALA A 470 4.12 23.00 15.66
CA ALA A 470 5.07 24.02 15.20
C ALA A 470 4.95 24.32 13.69
N ILE A 471 4.79 23.28 12.85
CA ILE A 471 4.59 23.42 11.41
C ILE A 471 3.22 24.07 11.12
N ALA A 472 2.14 23.55 11.73
CA ALA A 472 0.79 24.07 11.54
C ALA A 472 0.68 25.54 11.94
N GLY A 473 1.25 25.94 13.08
CA GLY A 473 1.28 27.35 13.51
C GLY A 473 1.97 28.28 12.50
N ARG A 474 3.13 27.89 11.98
CA ARG A 474 3.87 28.66 10.96
C ARG A 474 3.11 28.76 9.64
N VAL A 475 2.45 27.67 9.21
CA VAL A 475 1.65 27.64 7.98
C VAL A 475 0.40 28.51 8.12
N ARG A 476 -0.31 28.43 9.25
CA ARG A 476 -1.53 29.20 9.53
C ARG A 476 -1.26 30.71 9.53
N GLU A 477 -0.20 31.17 10.19
CA GLU A 477 0.15 32.60 10.15
C GLU A 477 0.50 33.08 8.73
N ARG A 478 1.27 32.28 7.97
CA ARG A 478 1.60 32.60 6.57
C ARG A 478 0.36 32.60 5.67
N ARG A 479 -0.60 31.68 5.86
CA ARG A 479 -1.91 31.69 5.18
C ARG A 479 -2.72 32.94 5.52
N ARG A 480 -2.82 33.27 6.81
CA ARG A 480 -3.59 34.41 7.35
C ARG A 480 -3.13 35.74 6.78
N LEU A 481 -1.82 35.94 6.61
CA LEU A 481 -1.28 37.13 5.92
C LEU A 481 -1.71 37.21 4.45
N ILE A 482 -1.74 36.08 3.73
CA ILE A 482 -2.18 36.02 2.33
C ILE A 482 -3.70 36.23 2.20
N ASP A 483 -4.51 35.63 3.09
CA ASP A 483 -5.96 35.84 3.11
C ASP A 483 -6.31 37.30 3.48
N ARG A 484 -5.55 37.95 4.36
CA ARG A 484 -5.66 39.39 4.67
C ARG A 484 -5.31 40.27 3.46
N SER A 485 -4.30 39.88 2.66
CA SER A 485 -3.95 40.59 1.42
C SER A 485 -5.05 40.41 0.37
N PHE A 486 -5.57 39.19 0.21
CA PHE A 486 -6.72 38.88 -0.65
C PHE A 486 -7.97 39.71 -0.30
N ALA A 487 -8.34 39.80 0.98
CA ALA A 487 -9.54 40.51 1.43
C ALA A 487 -9.56 41.98 0.99
N ARG A 488 -8.41 42.67 1.11
CA ARG A 488 -8.25 44.07 0.69
C ARG A 488 -8.44 44.24 -0.83
N VAL A 489 -7.86 43.32 -1.61
CA VAL A 489 -7.94 43.33 -3.08
C VAL A 489 -9.34 42.96 -3.57
N LEU A 490 -10.01 42.03 -2.89
CA LEU A 490 -11.41 41.67 -3.12
C LEU A 490 -12.32 42.88 -2.90
N ALA A 491 -12.19 43.57 -1.76
CA ALA A 491 -12.99 44.76 -1.44
C ALA A 491 -12.82 45.88 -2.48
N GLY A 492 -11.57 46.18 -2.87
CA GLY A 492 -11.27 47.17 -3.90
C GLY A 492 -11.87 46.80 -5.26
N TRP A 493 -11.78 45.55 -5.68
CA TRP A 493 -12.36 45.08 -6.94
C TRP A 493 -13.90 45.09 -6.93
N THR A 494 -14.54 44.63 -5.85
CA THR A 494 -16.01 44.63 -5.75
C THR A 494 -16.56 46.05 -5.73
N ALA A 495 -15.96 46.95 -4.95
CA ALA A 495 -16.41 48.34 -4.81
C ALA A 495 -16.21 49.16 -6.09
N ALA A 496 -15.18 48.84 -6.90
CA ALA A 496 -14.98 49.43 -8.21
C ALA A 496 -15.98 48.94 -9.27
N GLY A 497 -16.66 47.81 -9.03
CA GLY A 497 -17.60 47.21 -9.99
C GLY A 497 -16.96 46.69 -11.29
N THR A 498 -15.63 46.51 -11.30
CA THR A 498 -14.87 46.20 -12.52
C THR A 498 -15.24 44.82 -13.08
N GLU A 499 -15.61 44.77 -14.36
CA GLU A 499 -15.89 43.53 -15.09
C GLU A 499 -14.77 42.47 -14.93
N PRO A 500 -15.07 41.17 -14.82
CA PRO A 500 -14.07 40.11 -14.58
C PRO A 500 -13.00 39.95 -15.67
N GLY A 501 -13.20 40.54 -16.85
CA GLY A 501 -12.29 40.38 -17.98
C GLY A 501 -12.16 38.90 -18.38
N SER A 502 -10.93 38.39 -18.41
CA SER A 502 -10.62 36.97 -18.69
C SER A 502 -10.82 36.02 -17.50
N MET A 503 -10.96 36.54 -16.27
CA MET A 503 -11.21 35.72 -15.07
C MET A 503 -12.53 34.96 -15.22
N LEU A 504 -12.55 33.68 -14.83
CA LEU A 504 -13.81 32.94 -14.72
C LEU A 504 -14.56 33.35 -13.45
N THR A 505 -15.88 33.35 -13.54
CA THR A 505 -16.83 33.61 -12.46
C THR A 505 -18.00 32.66 -12.59
N VAL A 506 -18.77 32.45 -11.50
CA VAL A 506 -19.97 31.59 -11.54
C VAL A 506 -20.90 31.94 -12.71
N GLU A 507 -21.20 33.23 -12.91
CA GLU A 507 -22.12 33.65 -13.98
C GLU A 507 -21.50 33.59 -15.39
N THR A 508 -20.16 33.56 -15.52
CA THR A 508 -19.50 33.41 -16.84
C THR A 508 -19.08 31.98 -17.16
N PHE A 509 -19.23 31.02 -16.23
CA PHE A 509 -18.83 29.63 -16.42
C PHE A 509 -19.57 28.94 -17.58
N LEU A 510 -20.91 28.86 -17.55
CA LEU A 510 -21.64 28.17 -18.63
C LEU A 510 -21.38 28.79 -20.02
N PRO A 511 -21.37 30.14 -20.19
CA PRO A 511 -21.06 30.76 -21.48
C PRO A 511 -19.61 30.58 -21.97
N ARG A 512 -18.63 30.32 -21.09
CA ARG A 512 -17.20 30.22 -21.43
C ARG A 512 -16.64 28.80 -21.45
N VAL A 513 -17.22 27.87 -20.68
CA VAL A 513 -16.75 26.48 -20.50
C VAL A 513 -17.72 25.50 -21.14
N VAL A 514 -19.01 25.57 -20.83
CA VAL A 514 -20.00 24.57 -21.30
C VAL A 514 -20.40 24.85 -22.75
N LYS A 515 -20.73 26.10 -23.08
CA LYS A 515 -21.15 26.53 -24.43
C LYS A 515 -20.19 26.08 -25.55
N PRO A 516 -18.85 26.20 -25.43
CA PRO A 516 -17.93 25.70 -26.47
C PRO A 516 -17.91 24.18 -26.67
N VAL A 517 -18.30 23.39 -25.65
CA VAL A 517 -18.35 21.92 -25.73
C VAL A 517 -19.57 21.46 -26.52
N VAL A 518 -20.74 22.06 -26.25
CA VAL A 518 -22.01 21.70 -26.90
C VAL A 518 -22.16 22.30 -28.30
N ALA A 519 -21.70 23.54 -28.52
CA ALA A 519 -21.78 24.22 -29.82
C ALA A 519 -20.62 23.86 -30.79
N GLY A 520 -19.82 22.84 -30.48
CA GLY A 520 -18.74 22.36 -31.33
C GLY A 520 -19.25 21.54 -32.53
N LYS A 521 -18.48 21.48 -33.62
CA LYS A 521 -18.78 20.60 -34.77
C LYS A 521 -18.80 19.10 -34.43
N THR A 522 -18.16 18.73 -33.32
CA THR A 522 -18.09 17.39 -32.72
C THR A 522 -18.77 17.43 -31.34
N GLY A 523 -19.92 18.13 -31.26
CA GLY A 523 -20.58 18.50 -30.00
C GLY A 523 -20.75 17.31 -29.07
N ARG A 524 -20.18 17.41 -27.86
CA ARG A 524 -20.14 16.29 -26.91
C ARG A 524 -21.13 16.55 -25.78
N ARG A 525 -21.91 15.52 -25.45
CA ARG A 525 -22.87 15.52 -24.34
C ARG A 525 -22.16 15.83 -23.00
N VAL A 526 -22.69 16.77 -22.23
CA VAL A 526 -22.08 17.22 -20.96
C VAL A 526 -22.77 16.58 -19.75
N LEU A 527 -21.97 16.15 -18.78
CA LEU A 527 -22.36 15.93 -17.38
C LEU A 527 -21.66 16.99 -16.51
N LEU A 528 -22.43 17.93 -15.96
CA LEU A 528 -21.97 18.94 -15.02
C LEU A 528 -22.27 18.50 -13.59
N LEU A 529 -21.23 18.19 -12.82
CA LEU A 529 -21.31 17.82 -11.41
C LEU A 529 -20.99 19.04 -10.55
N VAL A 530 -21.98 19.53 -9.81
CA VAL A 530 -21.83 20.62 -8.84
C VAL A 530 -21.83 20.00 -7.44
N LEU A 531 -20.67 19.94 -6.80
CA LEU A 531 -20.52 19.42 -5.43
C LEU A 531 -20.57 20.61 -4.48
N ASP A 532 -21.73 20.88 -3.85
CA ASP A 532 -21.89 22.03 -2.95
C ASP A 532 -20.79 22.02 -1.86
N GLY A 533 -20.12 23.16 -1.69
CA GLY A 533 -19.04 23.31 -0.70
C GLY A 533 -17.65 22.77 -1.09
N LEU A 534 -17.44 22.25 -2.31
CA LEU A 534 -16.15 21.71 -2.76
C LEU A 534 -15.04 22.79 -2.80
N SER A 535 -14.08 22.70 -1.87
CA SER A 535 -12.88 23.54 -1.84
C SER A 535 -11.77 23.03 -2.78
N ALA A 536 -10.79 23.89 -3.09
CA ALA A 536 -9.65 23.52 -3.93
C ALA A 536 -8.80 22.38 -3.34
N ALA A 537 -8.75 22.25 -2.01
CA ALA A 537 -8.08 21.16 -1.31
C ALA A 537 -8.73 19.79 -1.60
N ILE A 538 -10.06 19.68 -1.44
CA ILE A 538 -10.80 18.45 -1.76
C ILE A 538 -10.74 18.16 -3.27
N ALA A 539 -10.88 19.20 -4.10
CA ALA A 539 -10.80 19.03 -5.55
C ALA A 539 -9.43 18.55 -6.03
N ALA A 540 -8.34 18.86 -5.32
CA ALA A 540 -7.02 18.28 -5.61
C ALA A 540 -6.98 16.78 -5.31
N GLU A 541 -7.56 16.32 -4.20
CA GLU A 541 -7.62 14.89 -3.85
C GLU A 541 -8.50 14.08 -4.81
N LEU A 542 -9.73 14.55 -5.05
CA LEU A 542 -10.66 13.89 -5.97
C LEU A 542 -10.12 13.87 -7.40
N ALA A 543 -9.39 14.91 -7.83
CA ALA A 543 -8.70 14.88 -9.13
C ALA A 543 -7.58 13.83 -9.17
N GLU A 544 -6.69 13.77 -8.18
CA GLU A 544 -5.58 12.81 -8.19
C GLU A 544 -6.04 11.33 -8.00
N GLU A 545 -7.24 11.07 -7.45
CA GLU A 545 -7.90 9.76 -7.58
C GLU A 545 -8.46 9.57 -9.00
N LEU A 546 -9.29 10.51 -9.50
CA LEU A 546 -10.00 10.36 -10.77
C LEU A 546 -9.08 10.27 -11.99
N ARG A 547 -7.89 10.91 -11.92
CA ARG A 547 -6.82 10.83 -12.93
C ARG A 547 -6.23 9.44 -13.15
N ARG A 548 -6.58 8.46 -12.32
CA ARG A 548 -6.28 7.04 -12.56
C ARG A 548 -7.09 6.47 -13.72
N ASP A 549 -8.35 6.91 -13.85
CA ASP A 549 -9.34 6.37 -14.77
C ASP A 549 -9.81 7.38 -15.85
N TRP A 550 -9.45 8.66 -15.72
CA TRP A 550 -9.82 9.75 -16.63
C TRP A 550 -8.64 10.68 -16.99
N ALA A 551 -8.71 11.30 -18.18
CA ALA A 551 -7.81 12.37 -18.58
C ALA A 551 -8.36 13.73 -18.14
N GLU A 552 -7.59 14.51 -17.36
CA GLU A 552 -7.93 15.87 -16.94
C GLU A 552 -7.52 16.89 -18.01
N TYR A 553 -8.32 17.94 -18.24
CA TYR A 553 -8.11 18.99 -19.24
C TYR A 553 -8.19 20.39 -18.61
N ASP A 554 -7.43 21.33 -19.18
CA ASP A 554 -7.71 22.77 -19.10
C ASP A 554 -8.90 23.05 -20.03
N PRO A 555 -10.09 23.41 -19.53
CA PRO A 555 -11.26 23.62 -20.37
C PRO A 555 -11.33 25.02 -20.97
N VAL A 556 -10.39 25.92 -20.64
CA VAL A 556 -10.36 27.30 -21.13
C VAL A 556 -9.33 27.43 -22.26
N PRO A 557 -9.73 27.90 -23.46
CA PRO A 557 -8.80 28.13 -24.55
C PRO A 557 -7.69 29.14 -24.15
N GLY A 558 -6.46 28.65 -24.05
CA GLY A 558 -5.28 29.47 -23.79
C GLY A 558 -4.53 29.85 -25.07
N SER A 559 -3.60 30.81 -24.95
CA SER A 559 -2.55 30.98 -25.96
C SER A 559 -1.73 29.69 -26.11
N PRO A 560 -1.22 29.35 -27.31
CA PRO A 560 -0.24 28.28 -27.47
C PRO A 560 0.98 28.42 -26.54
N SER A 561 1.34 29.65 -26.16
CA SER A 561 2.45 29.96 -25.23
C SER A 561 2.10 29.87 -23.74
N THR A 562 0.86 29.54 -23.37
CA THR A 562 0.44 29.42 -21.96
C THR A 562 0.22 27.95 -21.62
N GLN A 563 1.02 27.39 -20.71
CA GLN A 563 0.83 26.00 -20.26
C GLN A 563 -0.62 25.72 -19.82
N PRO A 564 -1.17 24.51 -20.08
CA PRO A 564 -2.49 24.13 -19.61
C PRO A 564 -2.46 23.84 -18.11
N ARG A 565 -3.43 24.41 -17.37
CA ARG A 565 -3.54 24.26 -15.91
C ARG A 565 -4.98 24.02 -15.47
N ARG A 566 -5.15 23.36 -14.33
CA ARG A 566 -6.40 23.29 -13.56
C ARG A 566 -6.93 24.71 -13.32
N ARG A 567 -8.25 24.89 -13.41
CA ARG A 567 -8.90 26.21 -13.35
C ARG A 567 -9.68 26.40 -12.06
N ALA A 568 -9.99 27.65 -11.79
CA ALA A 568 -10.96 28.04 -10.77
C ALA A 568 -11.73 29.28 -11.23
N MET A 569 -12.84 29.56 -10.57
CA MET A 569 -13.72 30.70 -10.82
C MET A 569 -14.06 31.45 -9.54
N ALA A 570 -14.32 32.75 -9.67
CA ALA A 570 -14.82 33.58 -8.58
C ALA A 570 -16.30 33.27 -8.28
N ALA A 571 -16.60 33.04 -7.01
CA ALA A 571 -17.96 32.91 -6.49
C ALA A 571 -18.80 34.20 -6.69
N ALA A 572 -20.09 34.12 -6.37
CA ALA A 572 -20.88 35.32 -6.05
C ALA A 572 -20.70 35.67 -4.56
N LEU A 573 -21.11 36.87 -4.16
CA LEU A 573 -21.05 37.32 -2.77
C LEU A 573 -22.45 37.61 -2.23
N PRO A 574 -22.77 37.27 -0.97
CA PRO A 574 -22.00 36.37 -0.10
C PRO A 574 -21.88 34.95 -0.70
N THR A 575 -20.86 34.20 -0.27
CA THR A 575 -20.55 32.84 -0.76
C THR A 575 -21.53 31.78 -0.23
N LEU A 576 -22.83 31.97 -0.51
CA LEU A 576 -23.92 31.06 -0.15
C LEU A 576 -24.44 30.32 -1.39
N THR A 577 -24.84 29.06 -1.22
CA THR A 577 -25.51 28.22 -2.24
C THR A 577 -26.65 28.92 -2.98
N ALA A 578 -27.58 29.53 -2.24
CA ALA A 578 -28.75 30.24 -2.77
C ALA A 578 -28.40 31.54 -3.54
N VAL A 579 -27.12 31.89 -3.64
CA VAL A 579 -26.60 32.97 -4.47
C VAL A 579 -25.67 32.40 -5.54
N SER A 580 -24.60 31.70 -5.16
CA SER A 580 -23.57 31.25 -6.10
C SER A 580 -24.01 30.09 -6.99
N ARG A 581 -24.74 29.08 -6.48
CA ARG A 581 -25.23 27.97 -7.33
C ARG A 581 -26.32 28.43 -8.28
N THR A 582 -27.24 29.25 -7.78
CA THR A 582 -28.26 29.85 -8.65
C THR A 582 -27.62 30.75 -9.71
N SER A 583 -26.60 31.55 -9.35
CA SER A 583 -25.85 32.36 -10.32
C SER A 583 -25.08 31.53 -11.36
N LEU A 584 -24.53 30.39 -10.94
CA LEU A 584 -23.84 29.42 -11.80
C LEU A 584 -24.78 28.82 -12.84
N LEU A 585 -25.93 28.30 -12.41
CA LEU A 585 -26.89 27.61 -13.28
C LEU A 585 -27.72 28.59 -14.12
N ALA A 586 -27.97 29.81 -13.62
CA ALA A 586 -28.63 30.88 -14.36
C ALA A 586 -27.71 31.69 -15.29
N ALA A 587 -26.38 31.49 -15.23
CA ALA A 587 -25.38 32.30 -15.95
C ALA A 587 -25.56 33.83 -15.79
N ALA A 588 -26.06 34.26 -14.62
CA ALA A 588 -26.32 35.66 -14.27
C ALA A 588 -26.23 35.82 -12.74
N LEU A 589 -25.71 36.94 -12.24
CA LEU A 589 -25.64 37.20 -10.79
C LEU A 589 -27.04 37.36 -10.20
N MET A 590 -27.50 36.36 -9.44
CA MET A 590 -28.82 36.35 -8.80
C MET A 590 -28.88 35.46 -7.55
N LYS A 591 -29.92 35.70 -6.75
CA LYS A 591 -30.31 34.91 -5.57
C LYS A 591 -31.60 34.16 -5.90
N GLY A 592 -31.73 32.90 -5.50
CA GLY A 592 -32.92 32.10 -5.82
C GLY A 592 -32.92 30.69 -5.22
N SER A 593 -33.60 29.77 -5.91
CA SER A 593 -33.95 28.44 -5.39
C SER A 593 -33.66 27.31 -6.40
N GLN A 594 -33.77 26.05 -5.94
CA GLN A 594 -33.71 24.89 -6.84
C GLN A 594 -34.78 24.91 -7.95
N ALA A 595 -35.93 25.55 -7.70
CA ALA A 595 -36.97 25.74 -8.71
C ALA A 595 -36.54 26.76 -9.79
N ASP A 596 -35.76 27.77 -9.44
CA ASP A 596 -35.15 28.69 -10.40
C ASP A 596 -34.02 28.02 -11.18
N GLU A 597 -33.21 27.20 -10.52
CA GLU A 597 -32.15 26.41 -11.15
C GLU A 597 -32.72 25.44 -12.20
N LYS A 598 -33.74 24.65 -11.85
CA LYS A 598 -34.44 23.74 -12.79
C LYS A 598 -35.17 24.49 -13.93
N ARG A 599 -35.59 25.75 -13.70
CA ARG A 599 -36.31 26.59 -14.69
C ARG A 599 -35.41 27.36 -15.64
N LEU A 600 -34.25 27.84 -15.16
CA LEU A 600 -33.37 28.75 -15.92
C LEU A 600 -32.30 28.00 -16.70
N PHE A 601 -31.74 26.92 -16.16
CA PHE A 601 -30.68 26.16 -16.84
C PHE A 601 -31.12 25.59 -18.20
N PRO A 602 -32.33 25.00 -18.37
CA PRO A 602 -32.79 24.54 -19.70
C PRO A 602 -33.05 25.67 -20.70
N ALA A 603 -33.27 26.91 -20.23
CA ALA A 603 -33.68 28.05 -21.07
C ALA A 603 -32.50 28.73 -21.80
N HIS A 604 -31.26 28.28 -21.60
CA HIS A 604 -30.08 28.87 -22.23
C HIS A 604 -30.05 28.65 -23.74
N ARG A 605 -30.03 29.76 -24.51
CA ARG A 605 -29.99 29.74 -25.98
C ARG A 605 -28.78 28.99 -26.57
N PHE A 606 -27.72 28.74 -25.79
CA PHE A 606 -26.52 28.04 -26.27
C PHE A 606 -26.66 26.52 -26.33
N TRP A 607 -27.74 25.91 -25.82
CA TRP A 607 -28.07 24.51 -26.06
C TRP A 607 -28.54 24.24 -27.51
N ASN A 608 -28.86 25.29 -28.27
CA ASN A 608 -29.22 25.20 -29.70
C ASN A 608 -30.39 24.22 -30.01
N GLY A 609 -31.30 24.03 -29.05
CA GLY A 609 -32.44 23.12 -29.17
C GLY A 609 -32.22 21.72 -28.60
N ALA A 610 -30.99 21.36 -28.21
CA ALA A 610 -30.75 20.14 -27.44
C ALA A 610 -31.39 20.23 -26.04
N PRO A 611 -31.98 19.15 -25.52
CA PRO A 611 -32.54 19.15 -24.17
C PRO A 611 -31.45 19.28 -23.10
N ALA A 612 -31.78 19.93 -21.98
CA ALA A 612 -30.90 20.09 -20.83
C ALA A 612 -31.70 20.08 -19.52
N ALA A 613 -31.18 19.46 -18.47
CA ALA A 613 -31.88 19.27 -17.20
C ALA A 613 -30.95 19.43 -15.97
N VAL A 614 -31.55 19.78 -14.82
CA VAL A 614 -30.86 19.86 -13.51
C VAL A 614 -31.52 18.91 -12.54
N PHE A 615 -30.71 18.12 -11.85
CA PHE A 615 -31.13 17.15 -10.84
C PHE A 615 -30.47 17.44 -9.50
N HIS A 616 -31.23 17.27 -8.42
CA HIS A 616 -30.85 17.55 -7.04
C HIS A 616 -31.01 16.28 -6.19
N LYS A 617 -30.71 16.40 -4.89
CA LYS A 617 -30.64 15.30 -3.91
C LYS A 617 -31.82 14.33 -3.88
N ASP A 618 -33.04 14.80 -4.16
CA ASP A 618 -34.23 13.95 -4.16
C ASP A 618 -34.41 13.17 -5.48
N ASP A 619 -33.99 13.73 -6.62
CA ASP A 619 -34.01 13.05 -7.93
C ASP A 619 -32.96 11.90 -8.01
N LEU A 620 -31.98 11.90 -7.10
CA LEU A 620 -30.92 10.90 -6.99
C LEU A 620 -31.32 9.64 -6.19
N ARG A 621 -32.54 9.59 -5.63
CA ARG A 621 -33.04 8.40 -4.94
C ARG A 621 -33.68 7.42 -5.92
N GLY A 622 -33.18 6.18 -5.93
CA GLY A 622 -33.81 5.08 -6.66
C GLY A 622 -35.23 4.80 -6.18
N GLU A 623 -36.17 4.68 -7.12
CA GLU A 623 -37.57 4.33 -6.84
C GLU A 623 -37.75 2.85 -6.51
N THR A 624 -36.80 2.00 -6.91
CA THR A 624 -36.73 0.58 -6.53
C THR A 624 -35.33 0.22 -6.02
N PRO A 625 -35.16 -0.88 -5.26
CA PRO A 625 -33.85 -1.36 -4.83
C PRO A 625 -32.87 -1.71 -5.96
N GLY A 626 -33.35 -1.89 -7.21
CA GLY A 626 -32.52 -2.11 -8.39
C GLY A 626 -32.19 -0.83 -9.18
N SER A 627 -32.83 0.30 -8.88
CA SER A 627 -32.66 1.56 -9.59
C SER A 627 -31.53 2.39 -8.95
N PRO A 628 -30.44 2.72 -9.66
CA PRO A 628 -29.37 3.54 -9.08
C PRO A 628 -29.78 5.01 -8.86
N PHE A 629 -30.75 5.51 -9.64
CA PHE A 629 -31.25 6.88 -9.60
C PHE A 629 -32.79 6.90 -9.73
N GLY A 630 -33.42 8.06 -9.51
CA GLY A 630 -34.85 8.25 -9.79
C GLY A 630 -35.13 8.22 -11.30
N GLN A 631 -36.39 7.99 -11.69
CA GLN A 631 -36.75 7.71 -13.08
C GLN A 631 -36.37 8.86 -14.01
N ALA A 632 -36.65 10.12 -13.63
CA ALA A 632 -36.36 11.28 -14.47
C ALA A 632 -34.86 11.49 -14.80
N LEU A 633 -33.94 11.05 -13.94
CA LEU A 633 -32.50 11.07 -14.25
C LEU A 633 -32.09 9.86 -15.10
N THR A 634 -32.74 8.70 -14.89
CA THR A 634 -32.56 7.51 -15.74
C THR A 634 -33.02 7.79 -17.17
N ASP A 635 -34.23 8.32 -17.34
CA ASP A 635 -34.80 8.75 -18.64
C ASP A 635 -33.85 9.71 -19.35
N ALA A 636 -33.39 10.75 -18.64
CA ALA A 636 -32.44 11.72 -19.18
C ALA A 636 -31.11 11.05 -19.58
N LEU A 637 -30.57 10.12 -18.80
CA LEU A 637 -29.35 9.38 -19.13
C LEU A 637 -29.52 8.48 -20.38
N GLU A 638 -30.69 7.88 -20.57
CA GLU A 638 -31.02 6.98 -21.69
C GLU A 638 -31.37 7.71 -22.99
N ASP A 639 -32.02 8.88 -22.92
CA ASP A 639 -32.39 9.77 -24.05
C ASP A 639 -31.22 10.10 -25.01
N GLY A 640 -29.98 10.02 -24.53
CA GLY A 640 -28.79 10.14 -25.37
C GLY A 640 -28.38 11.58 -25.68
N ASP A 641 -29.31 12.50 -25.94
CA ASP A 641 -29.02 13.89 -26.28
C ASP A 641 -28.97 14.81 -25.04
N THR A 642 -29.83 14.58 -24.05
CA THR A 642 -30.02 15.48 -22.88
C THR A 642 -28.73 15.79 -22.14
N HIS A 643 -28.39 17.07 -22.05
CA HIS A 643 -27.28 17.56 -21.23
C HIS A 643 -27.70 17.60 -19.75
N ILE A 644 -26.86 17.08 -18.86
CA ILE A 644 -27.24 16.85 -17.46
C ILE A 644 -26.38 17.72 -16.54
N ALA A 645 -27.02 18.43 -15.61
CA ALA A 645 -26.40 18.94 -14.40
C ALA A 645 -26.91 18.16 -13.17
N VAL A 646 -26.01 17.76 -12.27
CA VAL A 646 -26.35 17.09 -11.01
C VAL A 646 -25.71 17.84 -9.85
N VAL A 647 -26.49 18.07 -8.81
CA VAL A 647 -26.07 18.76 -7.58
C VAL A 647 -25.88 17.76 -6.44
N LEU A 648 -24.67 17.70 -5.87
CA LEU A 648 -24.21 16.72 -4.88
C LEU A 648 -23.82 17.39 -3.56
N ASN A 649 -24.76 17.47 -2.62
CA ASN A 649 -24.61 18.17 -1.34
C ASN A 649 -23.68 17.50 -0.30
N THR A 650 -22.96 16.42 -0.62
CA THR A 650 -22.32 15.56 0.40
C THR A 650 -21.22 16.23 1.21
N VAL A 651 -20.48 17.19 0.63
CA VAL A 651 -19.44 17.93 1.36
C VAL A 651 -20.09 18.86 2.38
N ASP A 652 -21.00 19.74 1.95
CA ASP A 652 -21.73 20.67 2.83
C ASP A 652 -22.59 19.97 3.90
N ASP A 653 -23.25 18.85 3.58
CA ASP A 653 -24.00 18.04 4.56
C ASP A 653 -23.11 17.55 5.72
N ARG A 654 -21.85 17.21 5.42
CA ARG A 654 -20.84 16.81 6.43
C ARG A 654 -20.31 18.03 7.18
N LEU A 655 -19.94 19.12 6.50
CA LEU A 655 -19.47 20.36 7.16
C LEU A 655 -20.48 20.94 8.17
N ALA A 656 -21.77 20.67 7.97
CA ALA A 656 -22.83 21.06 8.90
C ALA A 656 -22.91 20.22 10.20
N LYS A 657 -22.32 19.02 10.24
CA LYS A 657 -22.62 17.98 11.27
C LYS A 657 -21.40 17.21 11.80
N GLU A 658 -20.40 16.97 10.97
CA GLU A 658 -19.35 15.96 11.15
C GLU A 658 -17.96 16.57 10.90
N GLN A 659 -17.11 16.63 11.95
CA GLN A 659 -15.69 16.94 11.76
C GLN A 659 -14.97 15.68 11.27
N LYS A 660 -14.37 15.74 10.07
CA LYS A 660 -13.49 14.67 9.59
C LYS A 660 -12.20 14.67 10.41
N LEU A 661 -12.04 13.62 11.21
CA LEU A 661 -10.96 13.39 12.16
C LEU A 661 -10.28 12.04 11.86
N GLY A 662 -9.00 11.90 12.21
CA GLY A 662 -8.20 10.72 11.86
C GLY A 662 -7.64 10.81 10.44
N ASP A 663 -8.28 10.13 9.48
CA ASP A 663 -7.96 10.24 8.05
C ASP A 663 -8.72 11.42 7.42
N ALA A 664 -7.99 12.43 6.95
CA ALA A 664 -8.58 13.56 6.23
C ALA A 664 -8.89 13.23 4.76
N THR A 665 -8.22 12.22 4.17
CA THR A 665 -8.20 11.94 2.72
C THR A 665 -9.60 11.78 2.15
N TRP A 666 -10.02 12.69 1.27
CA TRP A 666 -11.26 12.55 0.51
C TRP A 666 -11.07 11.58 -0.66
N ARG A 667 -12.09 10.75 -0.88
CA ARG A 667 -12.13 9.70 -1.92
C ARG A 667 -13.39 9.85 -2.76
N LEU A 668 -13.43 9.27 -3.95
CA LEU A 668 -14.63 9.33 -4.80
C LEU A 668 -15.86 8.69 -4.13
N ASP A 669 -15.66 7.73 -3.22
CA ASP A 669 -16.73 7.10 -2.43
C ASP A 669 -17.18 7.90 -1.19
N ASP A 670 -16.45 8.95 -0.80
CA ASP A 670 -16.92 9.90 0.23
C ASP A 670 -18.07 10.79 -0.28
N VAL A 671 -18.20 10.92 -1.60
CA VAL A 671 -19.22 11.77 -2.25
C VAL A 671 -20.32 10.87 -2.82
N GLY A 672 -21.50 10.93 -2.20
CA GLY A 672 -22.63 10.07 -2.56
C GLY A 672 -22.99 10.19 -4.04
N LYS A 673 -23.21 9.06 -4.71
CA LYS A 673 -23.50 8.92 -6.15
C LYS A 673 -22.41 9.36 -7.14
N LEU A 674 -21.26 9.90 -6.69
CA LEU A 674 -20.22 10.38 -7.59
C LEU A 674 -19.64 9.26 -8.49
N ARG A 675 -19.20 8.14 -7.90
CA ARG A 675 -18.63 7.01 -8.67
C ARG A 675 -19.65 6.38 -9.65
N GLU A 676 -20.93 6.38 -9.30
CA GLU A 676 -22.01 5.87 -10.16
C GLU A 676 -22.27 6.81 -11.36
N LEU A 677 -22.37 8.11 -11.12
CA LEU A 677 -22.55 9.13 -12.18
C LEU A 677 -21.35 9.17 -13.14
N LEU A 678 -20.13 9.04 -12.61
CA LEU A 678 -18.92 8.91 -13.42
C LEU A 678 -18.95 7.65 -14.29
N ARG A 679 -19.38 6.49 -13.77
CA ARG A 679 -19.53 5.26 -14.56
C ARG A 679 -20.48 5.46 -15.73
N GLU A 680 -21.63 6.07 -15.50
CA GLU A 680 -22.61 6.31 -16.57
C GLU A 680 -22.12 7.31 -17.63
N ALA A 681 -21.30 8.29 -17.21
CA ALA A 681 -20.62 9.22 -18.10
C ALA A 681 -19.52 8.54 -18.95
N ALA A 682 -18.75 7.61 -18.38
CA ALA A 682 -17.76 6.82 -19.12
C ALA A 682 -18.44 5.94 -20.18
N ASN A 683 -19.48 5.19 -19.77
CA ASN A 683 -20.28 4.32 -20.62
C ASN A 683 -20.89 5.07 -21.83
N ARG A 684 -21.23 6.35 -21.68
CA ARG A 684 -21.82 7.21 -22.73
C ARG A 684 -20.83 8.22 -23.34
N SER A 685 -19.53 8.11 -23.05
CA SER A 685 -18.49 9.04 -23.54
C SER A 685 -18.79 10.52 -23.29
N MET A 686 -19.44 10.86 -22.18
CA MET A 686 -19.80 12.24 -21.83
C MET A 686 -18.56 13.07 -21.46
N ALA A 687 -18.63 14.37 -21.71
CA ALA A 687 -17.68 15.34 -21.14
C ALA A 687 -18.09 15.62 -19.69
N VAL A 688 -17.24 15.26 -18.73
CA VAL A 688 -17.48 15.51 -17.31
C VAL A 688 -16.86 16.85 -16.92
N LEU A 689 -17.66 17.73 -16.34
CA LEU A 689 -17.21 18.97 -15.69
C LEU A 689 -17.55 18.86 -14.21
N LEU A 690 -16.57 19.08 -13.33
CA LEU A 690 -16.75 18.98 -11.89
C LEU A 690 -16.34 20.30 -11.22
N THR A 691 -17.26 20.88 -10.45
CA THR A 691 -17.09 22.20 -9.84
C THR A 691 -17.95 22.36 -8.57
N SER A 692 -18.01 23.57 -8.00
CA SER A 692 -18.78 23.91 -6.80
C SER A 692 -19.71 25.11 -7.00
N ASP A 693 -20.52 25.39 -5.98
CA ASP A 693 -21.16 26.68 -5.75
C ASP A 693 -20.27 27.65 -4.96
N HIS A 694 -19.53 27.17 -3.96
CA HIS A 694 -18.50 27.87 -3.20
C HIS A 694 -17.50 26.86 -2.61
N GLY A 695 -16.35 27.34 -2.14
CA GLY A 695 -15.52 26.54 -1.24
C GLY A 695 -16.00 26.67 0.22
N HIS A 696 -15.12 26.40 1.18
CA HIS A 696 -15.42 26.50 2.61
C HIS A 696 -14.14 26.74 3.44
N VAL A 697 -14.33 27.03 4.73
CA VAL A 697 -13.29 26.95 5.76
C VAL A 697 -13.66 25.88 6.80
N VAL A 698 -12.69 25.07 7.22
CA VAL A 698 -12.86 24.03 8.25
C VAL A 698 -12.63 24.65 9.63
N ASP A 699 -13.51 24.38 10.60
CA ASP A 699 -13.34 24.85 11.98
C ASP A 699 -12.47 23.87 12.77
N ARG A 700 -11.17 24.17 12.84
CA ARG A 700 -10.21 23.47 13.72
C ARG A 700 -9.98 24.22 15.03
N ARG A 701 -9.93 25.56 15.00
CA ARG A 701 -9.61 26.43 16.15
C ARG A 701 -10.42 27.75 16.15
N GLY A 702 -11.62 27.74 15.56
CA GLY A 702 -12.39 28.96 15.31
C GLY A 702 -12.86 29.68 16.59
N VAL A 703 -12.79 31.01 16.58
CA VAL A 703 -13.25 31.91 17.63
C VAL A 703 -14.58 32.55 17.23
N LYS A 704 -15.48 32.75 18.18
CA LYS A 704 -16.74 33.48 17.92
C LYS A 704 -16.47 34.99 17.90
N ALA A 705 -16.63 35.60 16.73
CA ALA A 705 -16.64 37.05 16.55
C ALA A 705 -17.95 37.64 17.09
N ALA A 706 -17.86 38.85 17.66
CA ALA A 706 -19.03 39.68 17.92
C ALA A 706 -19.47 40.36 16.62
N GLY A 707 -20.78 40.57 16.45
CA GLY A 707 -21.33 41.25 15.28
C GLY A 707 -22.81 41.55 15.46
N GLU A 708 -23.24 42.72 14.98
CA GLU A 708 -24.65 43.09 14.84
C GLU A 708 -25.18 42.65 13.48
N ASN A 709 -26.50 42.50 13.32
CA ASN A 709 -27.15 42.16 12.04
C ASN A 709 -26.58 40.91 11.33
N VAL A 710 -26.20 39.89 12.11
CA VAL A 710 -25.64 38.61 11.63
C VAL A 710 -26.63 37.92 10.70
N ALA A 711 -26.19 37.65 9.46
CA ALA A 711 -27.01 37.06 8.41
C ALA A 711 -26.58 35.62 8.05
N SER A 712 -25.33 35.24 8.34
CA SER A 712 -24.85 33.86 8.23
C SER A 712 -23.75 33.58 9.28
N ALA A 713 -23.14 32.39 9.23
CA ALA A 713 -21.95 32.09 10.03
C ALA A 713 -20.76 33.02 9.73
N ARG A 714 -20.73 33.62 8.54
CA ARG A 714 -19.54 34.25 7.93
C ARG A 714 -19.74 35.66 7.39
N HIS A 715 -20.97 36.18 7.32
CA HIS A 715 -21.23 37.59 7.05
C HIS A 715 -22.42 38.14 7.86
N ARG A 716 -22.45 39.47 7.94
CA ARG A 716 -23.50 40.29 8.56
C ARG A 716 -23.85 41.46 7.65
N LEU A 717 -25.01 42.06 7.85
CA LEU A 717 -25.36 43.31 7.18
C LEU A 717 -24.55 44.48 7.79
N PRO A 718 -24.35 45.59 7.07
CA PRO A 718 -23.68 46.77 7.61
C PRO A 718 -24.34 47.31 8.89
N GLY A 719 -23.52 47.86 9.78
CA GLY A 719 -23.89 48.33 11.11
C GLY A 719 -22.71 48.22 12.07
N GLY A 720 -22.45 49.25 12.87
CA GLY A 720 -21.27 49.31 13.74
C GLY A 720 -19.92 49.38 12.97
N PRO A 721 -18.79 49.33 13.69
CA PRO A 721 -17.45 49.33 13.09
C PRO A 721 -17.13 47.99 12.39
N VAL A 722 -16.11 47.99 11.53
CA VAL A 722 -15.52 46.78 10.93
C VAL A 722 -14.32 46.34 11.78
N ALA A 723 -14.30 45.07 12.20
CA ALA A 723 -13.25 44.47 13.02
C ALA A 723 -12.06 43.94 12.18
N ASP A 724 -10.93 43.62 12.83
CA ASP A 724 -9.70 43.18 12.15
C ASP A 724 -9.88 41.93 11.25
N ALA A 725 -10.71 40.99 11.68
CA ALA A 725 -11.06 39.75 10.95
C ALA A 725 -12.14 39.93 9.87
N GLU A 726 -12.71 41.14 9.74
CA GLU A 726 -13.80 41.49 8.86
C GLU A 726 -13.34 42.33 7.66
N VAL A 727 -14.18 42.40 6.62
CA VAL A 727 -14.03 43.30 5.47
C VAL A 727 -15.41 43.75 4.98
N GLU A 728 -15.60 45.05 4.72
CA GLU A 728 -16.80 45.53 4.02
C GLU A 728 -16.66 45.27 2.51
N LEU A 729 -17.66 44.62 1.93
CA LEU A 729 -17.76 44.36 0.50
C LEU A 729 -19.00 45.06 -0.05
N SER A 730 -18.85 45.71 -1.20
CA SER A 730 -19.92 46.46 -1.87
C SER A 730 -19.90 46.27 -3.38
N GLY A 731 -21.02 46.53 -4.07
CA GLY A 731 -21.08 46.53 -5.54
C GLY A 731 -21.78 45.32 -6.16
N PRO A 732 -21.80 45.21 -7.51
CA PRO A 732 -22.75 44.36 -8.24
C PRO A 732 -22.59 42.84 -8.03
N ARG A 733 -21.44 42.37 -7.53
CA ARG A 733 -21.24 40.95 -7.15
C ARG A 733 -21.85 40.59 -5.79
N VAL A 734 -22.17 41.58 -4.97
CA VAL A 734 -22.74 41.40 -3.62
C VAL A 734 -24.26 41.37 -3.74
N VAL A 735 -24.78 40.20 -4.08
CA VAL A 735 -26.20 39.94 -4.36
C VAL A 735 -26.96 39.80 -3.03
N VAL A 736 -27.30 40.95 -2.45
CA VAL A 736 -28.17 41.09 -1.28
C VAL A 736 -29.26 42.11 -1.55
N ASP A 737 -30.36 42.01 -0.82
CA ASP A 737 -31.53 42.89 -0.97
C ASP A 737 -31.29 44.31 -0.39
N ALA A 738 -30.06 44.61 0.07
CA ALA A 738 -29.66 45.88 0.65
C ALA A 738 -29.14 46.88 -0.40
N PRO A 739 -29.39 48.21 -0.25
CA PRO A 739 -29.01 49.22 -1.23
C PRO A 739 -27.52 49.22 -1.60
N GLY A 740 -27.23 49.19 -2.90
CA GLY A 740 -25.87 49.16 -3.44
C GLY A 740 -25.14 47.82 -3.25
N GLY A 741 -25.83 46.77 -2.78
CA GLY A 741 -25.27 45.45 -2.52
C GLY A 741 -24.14 45.52 -1.50
N ARG A 742 -24.44 45.56 -0.20
CA ARG A 742 -23.40 45.72 0.86
C ARG A 742 -23.51 44.67 1.95
N ILE A 743 -22.36 44.12 2.35
CA ILE A 743 -22.18 43.20 3.49
C ILE A 743 -20.87 43.49 4.23
N VAL A 744 -20.79 43.05 5.49
CA VAL A 744 -19.51 42.89 6.20
C VAL A 744 -19.25 41.39 6.36
N ALA A 745 -18.16 40.90 5.77
CA ALA A 745 -17.83 39.48 5.69
C ALA A 745 -16.54 39.16 6.46
N LEU A 746 -16.46 37.97 7.04
CA LEU A 746 -15.23 37.48 7.66
C LEU A 746 -14.26 36.98 6.58
N TRP A 747 -13.04 37.50 6.57
CA TRP A 747 -11.96 37.00 5.72
C TRP A 747 -11.05 36.03 6.48
N ASP A 748 -10.89 36.24 7.79
CA ASP A 748 -10.10 35.35 8.65
C ASP A 748 -10.78 33.98 8.74
N ARG A 749 -10.03 32.88 8.68
CA ARG A 749 -10.59 31.53 8.68
C ARG A 749 -11.03 31.09 10.07
N ASP A 750 -10.30 31.54 11.10
CA ASP A 750 -10.55 31.19 12.50
C ASP A 750 -11.66 32.05 13.16
N ALA A 751 -12.63 32.53 12.38
CA ALA A 751 -13.70 33.41 12.86
C ALA A 751 -15.09 32.94 12.41
N ARG A 752 -16.09 33.08 13.29
CA ARG A 752 -17.52 32.84 13.00
C ARG A 752 -18.43 33.75 13.83
N TYR A 753 -19.61 34.12 13.33
CA TYR A 753 -20.61 34.80 14.15
C TYR A 753 -21.56 33.85 14.90
N THR A 754 -21.75 32.63 14.39
CA THR A 754 -22.75 31.66 14.90
C THR A 754 -22.19 30.70 15.96
N ALA A 755 -23.02 29.76 16.41
CA ALA A 755 -22.57 28.53 17.06
C ALA A 755 -21.59 27.74 16.15
N GLN A 756 -20.81 26.85 16.77
CA GLN A 756 -19.79 26.06 16.08
C GLN A 756 -20.40 24.94 15.22
N LYS A 757 -19.75 24.66 14.08
CA LYS A 757 -19.98 23.53 13.17
C LYS A 757 -18.62 22.93 12.77
N ALA A 758 -18.60 21.92 11.89
CA ALA A 758 -17.35 21.39 11.35
C ALA A 758 -16.70 22.31 10.30
N GLY A 759 -17.49 23.11 9.58
CA GLY A 759 -16.99 24.17 8.70
C GLY A 759 -18.05 25.21 8.34
N TYR A 760 -17.63 26.22 7.58
CA TYR A 760 -18.48 27.35 7.17
C TYR A 760 -18.18 27.84 5.75
N HIS A 761 -19.15 28.57 5.23
CA HIS A 761 -19.15 29.29 3.97
C HIS A 761 -19.99 30.58 4.16
N GLY A 762 -20.05 31.44 3.15
CA GLY A 762 -20.78 32.72 3.19
C GLY A 762 -19.93 33.95 3.49
N GLY A 763 -18.62 33.80 3.68
CA GLY A 763 -17.66 34.87 3.95
C GLY A 763 -16.80 35.27 2.76
N ALA A 764 -15.60 35.75 3.07
CA ALA A 764 -14.65 36.38 2.15
C ALA A 764 -13.24 35.77 2.20
N ALA A 765 -13.04 34.60 2.82
CA ALA A 765 -11.76 33.90 2.74
C ALA A 765 -11.51 33.39 1.31
N LEU A 766 -10.23 33.31 0.90
CA LEU A 766 -9.88 32.81 -0.44
C LEU A 766 -10.41 31.39 -0.68
N ALA A 767 -10.38 30.55 0.36
CA ALA A 767 -10.90 29.18 0.35
C ALA A 767 -12.44 29.08 0.26
N GLU A 768 -13.19 30.15 0.56
CA GLU A 768 -14.65 30.22 0.31
C GLU A 768 -14.93 30.71 -1.11
N PHE A 769 -14.10 31.64 -1.62
CA PHE A 769 -14.38 32.42 -2.83
C PHE A 769 -13.84 31.80 -4.14
N ALA A 770 -12.73 31.04 -4.07
CA ALA A 770 -12.09 30.44 -5.23
C ALA A 770 -12.62 29.01 -5.48
N ILE A 771 -13.57 28.88 -6.40
CA ILE A 771 -14.23 27.61 -6.73
C ILE A 771 -13.40 26.82 -7.76
N PRO A 772 -13.01 25.57 -7.48
CA PRO A 772 -12.29 24.74 -8.45
C PRO A 772 -13.15 24.39 -9.68
N VAL A 773 -12.53 24.32 -10.85
CA VAL A 773 -13.14 23.91 -12.12
C VAL A 773 -12.26 22.82 -12.73
N LEU A 774 -12.75 21.59 -12.69
CA LEU A 774 -12.12 20.41 -13.30
C LEU A 774 -12.89 19.99 -14.55
N ALA A 775 -12.17 19.44 -15.53
CA ALA A 775 -12.73 18.93 -16.77
C ALA A 775 -12.09 17.59 -17.13
N PHE A 776 -12.90 16.58 -17.45
CA PHE A 776 -12.46 15.22 -17.68
C PHE A 776 -13.10 14.60 -18.92
N LEU A 777 -12.33 13.77 -19.61
CA LEU A 777 -12.79 12.83 -20.64
C LEU A 777 -12.28 11.42 -20.31
N PRO A 778 -12.98 10.35 -20.76
CA PRO A 778 -12.43 9.00 -20.74
C PRO A 778 -11.11 8.95 -21.54
N PHE A 779 -10.20 8.04 -21.19
CA PHE A 779 -8.96 7.89 -21.96
C PHE A 779 -9.23 7.56 -23.42
N ASN A 780 -8.36 8.07 -24.30
CA ASN A 780 -8.45 7.92 -25.76
C ASN A 780 -9.74 8.49 -26.39
N ALA A 781 -10.49 9.36 -25.67
CA ALA A 781 -11.70 9.98 -26.19
C ALA A 781 -11.47 10.70 -27.53
N GLU A 782 -12.13 10.19 -28.58
CA GLU A 782 -12.02 10.75 -29.94
C GLU A 782 -12.54 12.20 -30.00
N HIS A 783 -11.77 13.09 -30.61
CA HIS A 783 -12.12 14.51 -30.74
C HIS A 783 -12.47 15.21 -29.40
N PRO A 784 -11.46 15.54 -28.56
CA PRO A 784 -11.68 16.40 -27.39
C PRO A 784 -12.25 17.77 -27.81
N PRO A 785 -13.07 18.43 -26.95
CA PRO A 785 -13.70 19.70 -27.29
C PRO A 785 -12.72 20.78 -27.74
N LYS A 786 -13.10 21.61 -28.72
CA LYS A 786 -12.18 22.55 -29.35
C LYS A 786 -11.62 23.57 -28.33
N GLY A 787 -10.31 23.48 -28.09
CA GLY A 787 -9.60 24.37 -27.17
C GLY A 787 -9.39 23.81 -25.77
N TRP A 788 -9.93 22.62 -25.47
CA TRP A 788 -9.50 21.83 -24.31
C TRP A 788 -8.07 21.33 -24.53
N ARG A 789 -7.26 21.30 -23.47
CA ARG A 789 -5.83 20.93 -23.54
C ARG A 789 -5.48 20.03 -22.35
N GLU A 790 -4.97 18.84 -22.61
CA GLU A 790 -4.77 17.82 -21.58
C GLU A 790 -3.69 18.22 -20.55
N LEU A 791 -3.95 17.94 -19.28
CA LEU A 791 -3.08 18.35 -18.17
C LEU A 791 -1.95 17.36 -17.93
N GLY A 792 -0.74 17.90 -17.74
CA GLY A 792 0.37 17.19 -17.08
C GLY A 792 0.12 17.03 -15.59
N ASP A 793 1.11 16.56 -14.82
CA ASP A 793 1.03 16.64 -13.36
C ASP A 793 0.67 18.07 -12.91
N GLN A 794 -0.25 18.19 -11.96
CA GLN A 794 -0.72 19.49 -11.42
C GLN A 794 -0.17 19.76 -10.01
N ARG A 795 0.61 18.83 -9.45
CA ARG A 795 1.22 18.94 -8.13
C ARG A 795 2.36 19.97 -8.16
N PRO A 796 2.35 20.97 -7.26
CA PRO A 796 3.41 21.98 -7.18
C PRO A 796 4.80 21.36 -7.03
N ALA A 797 5.86 22.04 -7.49
CA ALA A 797 7.23 21.53 -7.38
C ALA A 797 7.63 21.18 -5.93
N TRP A 798 7.16 21.95 -4.93
CA TRP A 798 7.39 21.67 -3.51
C TRP A 798 6.65 20.42 -2.99
N TRP A 799 5.58 19.96 -3.66
CA TRP A 799 4.77 18.80 -3.27
C TRP A 799 5.47 17.45 -3.51
N ARG A 800 6.39 17.41 -4.49
CA ARG A 800 7.07 16.21 -5.00
C ARG A 800 8.33 15.90 -4.19
N LEU A 801 8.15 15.34 -2.98
CA LEU A 801 9.21 15.11 -1.98
C LEU A 801 10.44 14.30 -2.48
N GLU A 802 10.25 13.45 -3.49
CA GLU A 802 11.31 12.60 -4.04
C GLU A 802 12.25 13.34 -4.99
N GLU A 803 11.83 14.47 -5.54
CA GLU A 803 12.65 15.31 -6.41
C GLU A 803 13.55 16.23 -5.60
N GLU A 804 14.75 16.50 -6.11
CA GLU A 804 15.65 17.48 -5.52
C GLU A 804 15.14 18.91 -5.72
N PRO A 805 15.37 19.82 -4.76
CA PRO A 805 15.03 21.22 -4.94
C PRO A 805 16.00 21.85 -5.95
N GLN A 806 15.63 21.79 -7.24
CA GLN A 806 16.23 22.68 -8.22
C GLN A 806 16.11 24.12 -7.71
N PRO A 807 17.21 24.89 -7.60
CA PRO A 807 17.13 26.27 -7.18
C PRO A 807 16.40 27.06 -8.26
N LEU A 808 15.16 27.47 -7.98
CA LEU A 808 14.46 28.47 -8.79
C LEU A 808 15.37 29.70 -8.89
N ALA A 809 15.89 29.94 -10.09
CA ALA A 809 16.77 31.07 -10.36
C ALA A 809 15.99 32.36 -10.04
N ARG A 810 16.28 32.95 -8.88
CA ARG A 810 15.67 34.22 -8.46
C ARG A 810 16.06 35.25 -9.52
N THR A 811 15.09 35.66 -10.35
CA THR A 811 15.24 36.82 -11.24
C THR A 811 15.32 38.06 -10.37
N THR A 812 16.51 38.34 -9.86
CA THR A 812 16.81 39.60 -9.18
C THR A 812 16.77 40.71 -10.21
N ASP A 813 15.63 41.38 -10.31
CA ASP A 813 15.52 42.70 -10.94
C ASP A 813 16.41 43.67 -10.15
N THR A 814 17.70 43.66 -10.46
CA THR A 814 18.70 44.58 -9.94
C THR A 814 18.30 45.98 -10.41
N PRO A 815 17.89 46.90 -9.52
CA PRO A 815 17.41 48.20 -9.96
C PRO A 815 18.56 48.97 -10.62
N VAL A 816 18.42 49.28 -11.92
CA VAL A 816 19.43 50.06 -12.65
C VAL A 816 19.58 51.42 -11.97
N PRO A 817 20.76 51.79 -11.45
CA PRO A 817 20.92 53.00 -10.67
C PRO A 817 20.74 54.23 -11.58
N ALA A 818 19.71 55.03 -11.28
CA ALA A 818 19.35 56.20 -12.06
C ALA A 818 20.46 57.27 -11.99
N THR A 819 21.20 57.45 -13.09
CA THR A 819 22.27 58.45 -13.17
C THR A 819 21.71 59.87 -13.25
N VAL A 820 21.95 60.65 -12.20
CA VAL A 820 21.43 62.02 -12.05
C VAL A 820 22.00 62.95 -13.12
N ARG A 821 21.15 63.43 -14.04
CA ARG A 821 21.46 64.56 -14.92
C ARG A 821 21.10 65.89 -14.25
N LYS A 822 22.08 66.80 -14.15
CA LYS A 822 21.84 68.23 -13.84
C LYS A 822 21.51 69.03 -15.13
N PRO A 823 20.84 70.20 -15.03
CA PRO A 823 20.07 70.75 -16.14
C PRO A 823 20.60 72.06 -16.75
N SER A 824 20.16 72.37 -17.96
CA SER A 824 19.97 73.74 -18.48
C SER A 824 18.98 73.76 -19.66
N ARG A 825 18.61 74.96 -20.16
CA ARG A 825 17.42 75.22 -21.01
C ARG A 825 17.74 75.33 -22.53
N PRO A 826 16.71 75.28 -23.42
CA PRO A 826 16.89 75.10 -24.87
C PRO A 826 16.90 76.39 -25.70
N VAL A 827 17.36 76.27 -26.95
CA VAL A 827 17.05 77.14 -28.10
C VAL A 827 16.69 76.24 -29.30
N LYS A 828 16.11 76.81 -30.36
CA LYS A 828 15.41 76.13 -31.47
C LYS A 828 16.00 76.56 -32.82
N GLU A 829 15.53 75.90 -33.89
CA GLU A 829 15.62 76.30 -35.31
C GLU A 829 16.89 75.97 -36.12
N SER A 830 16.69 75.91 -37.44
CA SER A 830 17.57 75.39 -38.51
C SER A 830 18.16 76.58 -39.32
N PRO A 831 18.62 76.53 -40.60
CA PRO A 831 18.48 75.52 -41.68
C PRO A 831 19.79 75.30 -42.52
N SER A 832 19.61 74.94 -43.81
CA SER A 832 20.57 74.99 -44.95
C SER A 832 21.77 74.02 -44.96
N SER A 833 22.22 73.51 -46.12
CA SER A 833 21.57 73.37 -47.45
C SER A 833 22.32 72.31 -48.30
N GLU A 834 21.72 71.92 -49.44
CA GLU A 834 22.32 71.56 -50.76
C GLU A 834 23.63 70.72 -50.87
N ALA A 835 23.88 69.85 -51.86
CA ALA A 835 23.13 69.17 -52.94
C ALA A 835 24.15 68.16 -53.60
N LEU A 836 24.08 67.58 -54.81
CA LEU A 836 23.16 67.56 -55.97
C LEU A 836 23.52 66.32 -56.84
N PHE A 837 22.54 65.64 -57.46
CA PHE A 837 22.71 64.54 -58.47
C PHE A 837 23.43 63.25 -58.00
N ASP A 838 23.35 62.11 -58.70
CA ASP A 838 22.22 61.34 -59.27
C ASP A 838 22.82 60.03 -59.84
N LEU A 839 22.26 58.84 -59.52
CA LEU A 839 22.37 57.58 -60.30
C LEU A 839 21.84 56.36 -59.50
N GLU A 840 20.76 55.73 -60.01
CA GLU A 840 20.24 54.42 -59.61
C GLU A 840 20.55 53.36 -60.69
N PRO A 841 20.37 52.05 -60.45
CA PRO A 841 20.64 51.30 -59.21
C PRO A 841 21.36 49.94 -59.44
N GLN A 842 22.22 49.50 -58.52
CA GLN A 842 22.55 48.07 -58.35
C GLN A 842 22.76 47.72 -56.86
N PRO A 843 21.90 46.88 -56.25
CA PRO A 843 22.04 46.50 -54.84
C PRO A 843 22.95 45.28 -54.64
N GLN A 844 24.21 45.49 -54.26
CA GLN A 844 25.06 44.44 -53.70
C GLN A 844 25.35 44.68 -52.20
N GLN A 845 24.60 43.95 -51.38
CA GLN A 845 24.94 43.41 -50.05
C GLN A 845 25.81 44.25 -49.08
N SER A 846 25.16 44.74 -48.02
CA SER A 846 25.73 44.77 -46.66
C SER A 846 24.61 44.66 -45.62
N PRO A 847 24.88 44.21 -44.38
CA PRO A 847 23.87 43.45 -43.63
C PRO A 847 22.71 44.25 -43.04
N GLN A 848 21.50 43.69 -43.10
CA GLN A 848 20.41 44.11 -42.22
C GLN A 848 20.72 43.67 -40.78
N VAL A 849 20.47 44.55 -39.81
CA VAL A 849 20.53 44.21 -38.39
C VAL A 849 19.26 43.44 -38.02
N SER A 850 19.38 42.12 -37.84
CA SER A 850 18.27 41.27 -37.45
C SER A 850 17.72 41.62 -36.06
N GLN A 851 16.51 42.16 -36.02
CA GLN A 851 15.73 42.29 -34.78
C GLN A 851 15.05 40.96 -34.42
N ASP A 852 15.83 39.97 -33.98
CA ASP A 852 15.26 38.83 -33.25
C ASP A 852 16.30 38.19 -32.32
N ALA A 853 16.22 38.54 -31.03
CA ALA A 853 17.07 38.00 -29.97
C ALA A 853 16.27 37.94 -28.66
N ARG A 854 15.40 36.93 -28.54
CA ARG A 854 14.77 36.60 -27.25
C ARG A 854 15.85 36.06 -26.30
N PRO A 855 15.80 36.35 -24.99
CA PRO A 855 16.63 35.62 -24.03
C PRO A 855 16.25 34.13 -24.09
N GLN A 856 17.22 33.27 -24.36
CA GLN A 856 17.03 31.82 -24.35
C GLN A 856 16.89 31.34 -22.89
N THR A 857 15.93 30.45 -22.61
CA THR A 857 15.84 29.80 -21.30
C THR A 857 16.94 28.76 -21.14
N ALA A 858 17.30 28.43 -19.90
CA ALA A 858 18.28 27.38 -19.62
C ALA A 858 17.85 26.01 -20.17
N GLU A 859 16.55 25.74 -20.26
CA GLU A 859 15.98 24.54 -20.88
C GLU A 859 16.16 24.55 -22.41
N ALA A 860 15.97 25.70 -23.06
CA ALA A 860 16.23 25.86 -24.50
C ALA A 860 17.71 25.68 -24.85
N ALA A 861 18.61 26.19 -24.01
CA ALA A 861 20.05 25.93 -24.14
C ALA A 861 20.37 24.43 -23.97
N LEU A 862 19.82 23.77 -22.95
CA LEU A 862 20.03 22.34 -22.71
C LEU A 862 19.55 21.47 -23.89
N VAL A 863 18.37 21.78 -24.45
CA VAL A 863 17.85 21.06 -25.63
C VAL A 863 18.71 21.32 -26.86
N ALA A 864 19.17 22.55 -27.09
CA ALA A 864 20.06 22.86 -28.21
C ALA A 864 21.39 22.08 -28.13
N VAL A 865 22.01 21.97 -26.95
CA VAL A 865 23.24 21.19 -26.76
C VAL A 865 22.95 19.69 -26.96
N LEU A 866 21.87 19.15 -26.36
CA LEU A 866 21.44 17.75 -26.55
C LEU A 866 21.27 17.40 -28.04
N LEU A 867 20.52 18.21 -28.79
CA LEU A 867 20.28 18.02 -30.22
C LEU A 867 21.56 18.10 -31.06
N SER A 868 22.57 18.85 -30.60
CA SER A 868 23.89 18.95 -31.24
C SER A 868 24.87 17.81 -30.90
N SER A 869 24.57 17.00 -29.88
CA SER A 869 25.49 15.95 -29.39
C SER A 869 25.64 14.78 -30.38
N GLU A 870 26.87 14.26 -30.50
CA GLU A 870 27.20 13.17 -31.41
C GLU A 870 26.42 11.87 -31.07
N THR A 871 26.24 11.58 -29.78
CA THR A 871 25.43 10.45 -29.29
C THR A 871 23.98 10.55 -29.77
N PHE A 872 23.35 11.72 -29.66
CA PHE A 872 21.98 11.94 -30.09
C PHE A 872 21.84 11.88 -31.62
N GLN A 873 22.76 12.50 -32.37
CA GLN A 873 22.78 12.41 -33.83
C GLN A 873 23.01 10.97 -34.32
N SER A 874 23.79 10.18 -33.59
CA SER A 874 23.97 8.75 -33.85
C SER A 874 22.67 7.96 -33.65
N GLN A 875 21.91 8.22 -32.57
CA GLN A 875 20.58 7.61 -32.38
C GLN A 875 19.59 8.01 -33.48
N VAL A 876 19.56 9.29 -33.89
CA VAL A 876 18.77 9.74 -35.06
C VAL A 876 19.23 9.04 -36.35
N GLY A 877 20.49 8.63 -36.46
CA GLY A 877 21.04 7.84 -37.55
C GLY A 877 20.54 6.39 -37.62
N LEU A 878 20.28 5.77 -36.46
CA LEU A 878 19.80 4.38 -36.36
C LEU A 878 18.30 4.21 -36.66
N LEU A 879 17.53 5.30 -36.70
CA LEU A 879 16.09 5.26 -36.99
C LEU A 879 15.79 5.04 -38.48
N ALA A 880 15.21 3.88 -38.82
CA ALA A 880 14.75 3.54 -40.17
C ALA A 880 13.72 4.54 -40.76
N ARG A 881 13.06 5.35 -39.92
CA ARG A 881 12.35 6.58 -40.29
C ARG A 881 12.68 7.66 -39.28
N LYS A 882 13.36 8.71 -39.74
CA LYS A 882 13.66 9.89 -38.91
C LYS A 882 12.37 10.65 -38.55
N PRO A 883 12.16 11.03 -37.28
CA PRO A 883 11.01 11.84 -36.88
C PRO A 883 11.16 13.30 -37.36
N PRO A 884 10.07 14.07 -37.39
CA PRO A 884 10.15 15.52 -37.57
C PRO A 884 10.84 16.15 -36.36
N MET A 885 12.06 16.67 -36.56
CA MET A 885 12.94 17.09 -35.45
C MET A 885 12.41 18.30 -34.69
N ASP A 886 11.64 19.19 -35.34
CA ASP A 886 10.93 20.30 -34.68
C ASP A 886 9.94 19.79 -33.61
N LYS A 887 9.37 18.59 -33.81
CA LYS A 887 8.50 17.94 -32.82
C LYS A 887 9.28 17.29 -31.71
N VAL A 888 10.48 16.79 -31.98
CA VAL A 888 11.37 16.21 -30.95
C VAL A 888 11.90 17.32 -30.04
N GLU A 889 12.36 18.44 -30.61
CA GLU A 889 12.76 19.64 -29.87
C GLU A 889 11.62 20.17 -28.98
N ALA A 890 10.44 20.41 -29.56
CA ALA A 890 9.28 20.88 -28.81
C ALA A 890 8.78 19.87 -27.75
N ALA A 891 8.98 18.57 -27.97
CA ALA A 891 8.63 17.54 -26.99
C ALA A 891 9.60 17.52 -25.81
N LEU A 892 10.89 17.67 -26.06
CA LEU A 892 11.93 17.77 -25.03
C LEU A 892 11.71 19.01 -24.14
N LEU A 893 11.43 20.17 -24.75
CA LEU A 893 11.07 21.39 -24.01
C LEU A 893 9.82 21.18 -23.13
N ALA A 894 8.74 20.63 -23.70
CA ALA A 894 7.51 20.36 -22.97
C ALA A 894 7.70 19.38 -21.80
N LEU A 895 8.60 18.40 -21.94
CA LEU A 895 8.94 17.44 -20.89
C LEU A 895 9.85 18.04 -19.82
N LEU A 896 10.82 18.88 -20.17
CA LEU A 896 11.65 19.62 -19.20
C LEU A 896 10.79 20.56 -18.34
N GLU A 897 9.97 21.39 -18.99
CA GLU A 897 9.09 22.38 -18.33
C GLU A 897 8.09 21.76 -17.34
N SER A 898 7.68 20.51 -17.56
CA SER A 898 6.60 19.84 -16.77
C SER A 898 7.07 18.64 -15.95
N GLY A 899 8.25 18.08 -16.22
CA GLY A 899 8.82 16.87 -15.61
C GLY A 899 8.09 15.56 -16.00
N THR A 900 6.76 15.57 -15.99
CA THR A 900 5.90 14.43 -16.38
C THR A 900 4.72 14.86 -17.25
N LEU A 901 4.40 14.07 -18.28
CA LEU A 901 3.29 14.33 -19.21
C LEU A 901 2.64 13.05 -19.71
N PRO A 902 1.30 12.96 -19.77
CA PRO A 902 0.61 11.97 -20.59
C PRO A 902 1.11 12.02 -22.04
N VAL A 903 1.28 10.84 -22.64
CA VAL A 903 1.72 10.67 -24.03
C VAL A 903 0.82 11.45 -25.01
N THR A 904 -0.49 11.44 -24.78
CA THR A 904 -1.51 12.21 -25.51
C THR A 904 -1.38 13.72 -25.31
N ALA A 905 -1.11 14.19 -24.09
CA ALA A 905 -0.86 15.59 -23.79
C ALA A 905 0.42 16.11 -24.48
N LEU A 906 1.49 15.30 -24.50
CA LEU A 906 2.73 15.62 -25.21
C LEU A 906 2.49 15.79 -26.71
N ALA A 907 1.76 14.85 -27.33
CA ALA A 907 1.39 14.93 -28.75
C ALA A 907 0.53 16.19 -29.05
N GLN A 908 -0.43 16.54 -28.20
CA GLN A 908 -1.21 17.79 -28.34
C GLN A 908 -0.30 19.03 -28.31
N ARG A 909 0.63 19.13 -27.34
CA ARG A 909 1.52 20.30 -27.19
C ARG A 909 2.36 20.55 -28.43
N VAL A 910 2.94 19.51 -29.03
CA VAL A 910 3.77 19.65 -30.24
C VAL A 910 2.97 19.70 -31.56
N SER A 911 1.62 19.60 -31.48
CA SER A 911 0.71 19.48 -32.62
C SER A 911 0.95 18.23 -33.49
N TYR A 912 1.19 17.08 -32.85
CA TYR A 912 1.30 15.77 -33.49
C TYR A 912 -0.02 14.98 -33.31
N PRO A 913 -0.42 14.09 -34.25
CA PRO A 913 -1.67 13.34 -34.13
C PRO A 913 -1.71 12.45 -32.87
N THR A 914 -2.72 12.64 -32.02
CA THR A 914 -2.91 11.89 -30.76
C THR A 914 -3.03 10.39 -30.98
N LEU A 915 -3.66 9.94 -32.07
CA LEU A 915 -3.73 8.53 -32.49
C LEU A 915 -2.35 7.89 -32.75
N ARG A 916 -1.28 8.68 -32.89
CA ARG A 916 0.10 8.23 -33.05
C ARG A 916 0.99 8.55 -31.84
N ALA A 917 0.42 9.05 -30.75
CA ALA A 917 1.16 9.50 -29.60
C ALA A 917 2.04 8.39 -29.00
N ASN A 918 1.52 7.16 -28.85
CA ASN A 918 2.29 6.02 -28.34
C ASN A 918 3.49 5.67 -29.26
N SER A 919 3.32 5.75 -30.59
CA SER A 919 4.44 5.54 -31.52
C SER A 919 5.47 6.68 -31.48
N PHE A 920 5.04 7.93 -31.20
CA PHE A 920 5.95 9.06 -31.01
C PHE A 920 6.72 8.95 -29.69
N ALA A 921 6.05 8.54 -28.61
CA ALA A 921 6.68 8.24 -27.32
C ALA A 921 7.72 7.12 -27.43
N ALA A 922 7.43 6.05 -28.18
CA ALA A 922 8.40 4.98 -28.44
C ALA A 922 9.64 5.48 -29.21
N ILE A 923 9.46 6.39 -30.19
CA ILE A 923 10.58 7.04 -30.90
C ILE A 923 11.41 7.94 -29.97
N LEU A 924 10.76 8.72 -29.09
CA LEU A 924 11.47 9.53 -28.09
C LEU A 924 12.25 8.63 -27.11
N GLY A 925 11.66 7.52 -26.66
CA GLY A 925 12.35 6.52 -25.84
C GLY A 925 13.56 5.92 -26.56
N GLN A 926 13.44 5.58 -27.85
CA GLN A 926 14.56 5.06 -28.65
C GLN A 926 15.67 6.10 -28.87
N LEU A 927 15.34 7.40 -28.94
CA LEU A 927 16.33 8.47 -29.06
C LEU A 927 17.06 8.81 -27.75
N LEU A 928 16.40 8.61 -26.61
CA LEU A 928 16.89 9.07 -25.30
C LEU A 928 17.44 7.95 -24.41
N ASN A 929 16.93 6.72 -24.51
CA ASN A 929 17.32 5.62 -23.62
C ASN A 929 18.53 4.85 -24.18
N TYR A 930 19.64 5.57 -24.35
CA TYR A 930 20.87 5.01 -24.90
C TYR A 930 21.46 3.96 -23.94
N GLU A 931 22.09 2.92 -24.49
CA GLU A 931 22.65 1.76 -23.75
C GLU A 931 21.70 1.08 -22.73
N GLY A 932 20.38 1.33 -22.82
CA GLY A 932 19.38 0.79 -21.90
C GLY A 932 19.13 1.62 -20.63
N VAL A 933 19.76 2.79 -20.50
CA VAL A 933 19.51 3.72 -19.38
C VAL A 933 18.14 4.39 -19.56
N PRO A 934 17.22 4.36 -18.57
CA PRO A 934 15.88 4.92 -18.72
C PRO A 934 15.85 6.44 -18.48
N VAL A 935 16.41 7.22 -19.41
CA VAL A 935 16.35 8.69 -19.40
C VAL A 935 14.91 9.20 -19.56
N LEU A 936 14.12 8.54 -20.41
CA LEU A 936 12.68 8.72 -20.56
C LEU A 936 11.98 7.44 -20.07
N GLU A 937 11.43 7.48 -18.85
CA GLU A 937 10.63 6.39 -18.30
C GLU A 937 9.14 6.58 -18.61
N THR A 938 8.41 5.47 -18.77
CA THR A 938 6.94 5.46 -18.71
C THR A 938 6.52 5.00 -17.33
N LEU A 939 5.69 5.79 -16.65
CA LEU A 939 5.22 5.49 -15.29
C LEU A 939 4.33 4.23 -15.25
N PRO A 940 4.10 3.64 -14.06
CA PRO A 940 3.25 2.45 -13.91
C PRO A 940 1.78 2.59 -14.36
N ASP A 941 1.33 3.78 -14.76
CA ASP A 941 0.02 3.98 -15.40
C ASP A 941 0.01 3.61 -16.90
N GLY A 942 1.17 3.28 -17.48
CA GLY A 942 1.34 2.88 -18.88
C GLY A 942 1.15 4.00 -19.90
N ARG A 943 0.97 5.27 -19.47
CA ARG A 943 0.58 6.39 -20.35
C ARG A 943 1.27 7.71 -20.05
N THR A 944 1.92 7.87 -18.90
CA THR A 944 2.61 9.10 -18.51
C THR A 944 4.11 8.93 -18.67
N LEU A 945 4.73 9.79 -19.48
CA LEU A 945 6.18 9.89 -19.62
C LEU A 945 6.77 10.77 -18.52
N ARG A 946 8.00 10.46 -18.13
CA ARG A 946 8.84 11.29 -17.26
C ARG A 946 10.24 11.40 -17.84
N LEU A 947 10.79 12.61 -17.83
CA LEU A 947 12.16 12.87 -18.27
C LEU A 947 13.07 13.01 -17.04
N ASN A 948 14.03 12.10 -16.88
CA ASN A 948 15.04 12.18 -15.83
C ASN A 948 16.18 13.11 -16.28
N VAL A 949 16.12 14.37 -15.85
CA VAL A 949 17.08 15.42 -16.26
C VAL A 949 18.51 15.13 -15.79
N THR A 950 18.69 14.40 -14.68
CA THR A 950 20.01 14.01 -14.19
C THR A 950 20.64 12.97 -15.12
N LEU A 951 19.93 11.86 -15.39
CA LEU A 951 20.40 10.84 -16.33
C LEU A 951 20.58 11.41 -17.75
N LEU A 952 19.72 12.34 -18.19
CA LEU A 952 19.87 13.04 -19.47
C LEU A 952 21.20 13.78 -19.58
N ARG A 953 21.62 14.47 -18.51
CA ARG A 953 22.90 15.19 -18.48
C ARG A 953 24.09 14.24 -18.43
N GLU A 954 24.03 13.24 -17.56
CA GLU A 954 25.10 12.24 -17.39
C GLU A 954 25.33 11.45 -18.68
N GLN A 955 24.27 10.99 -19.35
CA GLN A 955 24.36 10.14 -20.54
C GLN A 955 24.78 10.90 -21.81
N PHE A 956 24.34 12.15 -21.99
CA PHE A 956 24.65 12.94 -23.19
C PHE A 956 25.80 13.94 -22.98
N GLY A 957 26.48 13.91 -21.83
CA GLY A 957 27.64 14.77 -21.53
C GLY A 957 27.30 16.25 -21.35
N LEU A 958 26.08 16.56 -20.88
CA LEU A 958 25.52 17.91 -20.85
C LEU A 958 25.77 18.57 -19.47
N LEU A 959 26.99 19.06 -19.25
CA LEU A 959 27.41 19.80 -18.06
C LEU A 959 27.26 21.33 -18.25
#